data_AF-A0A1H6J9L1-F1
#
_entry.id   AF-A0A1H6J9L1-F1
#
_cell.length_a   1.000
_cell.length_b   1.000
_cell.length_c   1.000
_cell.angle_alpha   90.00
_cell.angle_beta   90.00
_cell.angle_gamma   90.00
#
_symmetry.space_group_name_H-M   'P 1'
#
loop_
_entity.id
_entity.type
_entity.pdbx_description
1 polymer ?
#
loop_
_entity_poly.entity_id
_entity_poly.type
_entity_poly.pdbx_seq_one_letter_code
_entity_poly.pdbx_strand_id
1 'polypeptide(L)'
;MSSTFFFGEWQVEPAANTLRRGKQLQQLEPKAMDVLVLLCQHSGEVLSSDDIVSRCWPDTDTGDNPLHKTINQLRRALGDTATSSSYIETIRKRGYRTLAEVRFPLGQEQSAQPQSWQGGSPFPGLQAYDARYAKVFFGRGAQIDTLLQRIAQQVQYGRAFCLLLGPSGSGKSSLINAGVMPNLMQSGGYNGIQVMDCTSLDLADVAQQQLFSSLASALLDWEQAGTPVFAGESADSLAQRLLQSPEQVIQQCHTVLTQQSQTRQRFALFVDRLEVLLSSPLFSSDERKTFVDLLEQFANSGAVLVLSACRNEFYPSLVAYPNLMAGKGRGAHFDLAPPGRAELLQMIRLPALAANLSWDTDPDTAIPLDEMLCSEAASNPDALPMLQYTLQELYLQRSKDNRLLVSVYKALGGIEGAIGKNAEQAIKGLTAAQKASLPRVLSLLVTLREDEQTITSRSGRVQQLQTDDERMLVQTMVENRLFVSHLQNGEPCFSIAHEALLRRWPRATAWITEHHDSLSVKSRLHHLTNRWQAESKNNAYLLAEGKPLQEALLLANNSLFQLDTEEAGFIQASAKKARMLRWGRRMTVALLCVLTFTAVIMSIKSFEAEQQAQQKRLAAENLLGFMVGEFADKLRSIGRMDLLDGISNKALEYFSDFSSANDHLTAEARFKHGQTLEAMGEVAYSRGKIDEAVAALQAARVKLLSVLAEQPDNLELLKTLGANAFWLAQIQYDASNWQAAKPEFELYYQYSERMYQLAPDDLDAIMELSYATNSLGSLAMELQQFDVARKNFEESLRLKVLAQTKQPDSGQLLADVANTLSWLASATLAGGNMHLAIEIHQQLQAELANTKAKPEPYLLHILSSSYQILADLLSYQGKIAEAQIASSLGGQALSQAIEQDPENSIWQRNKHFLNYQQFRINAISNAEQVVQKLTLLTDRLNAQKMLLSSTNHKDIMARLWLTAAEQLQAISQFMPSKNYADLAYISFSELTEQYTQNPIYSAALSDSQLLQAKVLMAEDKFNEAINLCRQTQDRLAVITEKNKEPRYLITYAKALDCQGELKKHSDLIAMLKQNGIVNYYF
;
A
#
# COMPACT_ATOMS: atom_id res chain seq x y z
N MET A 1 -12.26 23.63 0.10
CA MET A 1 -11.31 24.67 0.58
C MET A 1 -11.65 25.01 2.02
N SER A 2 -10.76 24.75 2.98
CA SER A 2 -10.95 25.06 4.41
C SER A 2 -10.07 26.21 4.90
N SER A 3 -9.21 26.75 4.03
CA SER A 3 -8.26 27.83 4.32
C SER A 3 -8.84 29.21 4.06
N THR A 4 -8.36 30.17 4.82
CA THR A 4 -8.66 31.60 4.65
C THR A 4 -8.13 32.09 3.30
N PHE A 5 -8.89 32.91 2.59
CA PHE A 5 -8.50 33.51 1.31
C PHE A 5 -9.01 34.95 1.18
N PHE A 6 -8.58 35.69 0.17
CA PHE A 6 -9.07 37.04 -0.13
C PHE A 6 -9.93 36.99 -1.39
N PHE A 7 -11.03 37.71 -1.37
CA PHE A 7 -11.89 37.96 -2.52
C PHE A 7 -12.01 39.47 -2.70
N GLY A 8 -11.25 40.00 -3.66
CA GLY A 8 -10.94 41.43 -3.75
C GLY A 8 -10.28 41.94 -2.48
N GLU A 9 -10.94 42.88 -1.81
CA GLU A 9 -10.48 43.51 -0.56
C GLU A 9 -10.97 42.78 0.71
N TRP A 10 -11.77 41.72 0.56
CA TRP A 10 -12.36 40.97 1.68
C TRP A 10 -11.57 39.71 1.97
N GLN A 11 -11.09 39.55 3.20
CA GLN A 11 -10.59 38.29 3.72
C GLN A 11 -11.76 37.38 4.10
N VAL A 12 -11.86 36.22 3.45
CA VAL A 12 -12.85 35.17 3.65
C VAL A 12 -12.24 34.09 4.55
N GLU A 13 -12.88 33.77 5.67
CA GLU A 13 -12.51 32.66 6.55
C GLU A 13 -13.61 31.58 6.51
N PRO A 14 -13.49 30.56 5.63
CA PRO A 14 -14.55 29.55 5.44
C PRO A 14 -14.89 28.78 6.72
N ALA A 15 -13.88 28.40 7.50
CA ALA A 15 -14.07 27.66 8.76
C ALA A 15 -14.86 28.45 9.83
N ALA A 16 -14.78 29.79 9.78
CA ALA A 16 -15.46 30.67 10.72
C ALA A 16 -16.76 31.27 10.13
N ASN A 17 -17.04 31.04 8.84
CA ASN A 17 -18.11 31.69 8.09
C ASN A 17 -18.06 33.23 8.17
N THR A 18 -16.88 33.85 8.12
CA THR A 18 -16.72 35.31 8.24
C THR A 18 -16.07 35.95 7.02
N LEU A 19 -16.43 37.21 6.76
CA LEU A 19 -15.77 38.13 5.84
C LEU A 19 -15.20 39.31 6.62
N ARG A 20 -13.95 39.68 6.37
CA ARG A 20 -13.26 40.77 7.06
C ARG A 20 -12.60 41.73 6.08
N ARG A 21 -12.82 43.03 6.25
CA ARG A 21 -12.13 44.10 5.51
C ARG A 21 -11.74 45.21 6.48
N GLY A 22 -10.47 45.21 6.89
CA GLY A 22 -9.97 46.12 7.93
C GLY A 22 -10.66 45.88 9.29
N LYS A 23 -11.39 46.89 9.79
CA LYS A 23 -12.19 46.82 11.03
C LYS A 23 -13.62 46.30 10.80
N GLN A 24 -14.06 46.16 9.55
CA GLN A 24 -15.40 45.65 9.24
C GLN A 24 -15.36 44.12 9.23
N LEU A 25 -16.20 43.51 10.06
CA LEU A 25 -16.41 42.07 10.14
C LEU A 25 -17.88 41.78 9.81
N GLN A 26 -18.12 40.87 8.87
CA GLN A 26 -19.44 40.43 8.47
C GLN A 26 -19.52 38.91 8.66
N GLN A 27 -20.54 38.46 9.41
CA GLN A 27 -20.82 37.03 9.56
C GLN A 27 -21.70 36.58 8.38
N LEU A 28 -21.31 35.52 7.71
CA LEU A 28 -22.13 34.84 6.70
C LEU A 28 -22.85 33.65 7.31
N GLU A 29 -24.01 33.34 6.75
CA GLU A 29 -24.63 32.03 6.96
C GLU A 29 -23.78 30.94 6.29
N PRO A 30 -23.74 29.72 6.85
CA PRO A 30 -22.94 28.63 6.30
C PRO A 30 -23.18 28.39 4.80
N LYS A 31 -24.44 28.42 4.36
CA LYS A 31 -24.78 28.24 2.94
C LYS A 31 -24.33 29.39 2.05
N ALA A 32 -24.32 30.62 2.56
CA ALA A 32 -23.76 31.74 1.83
C ALA A 32 -22.24 31.61 1.68
N MET A 33 -21.57 31.12 2.74
CA MET A 33 -20.14 30.82 2.68
C MET A 33 -19.85 29.68 1.69
N ASP A 34 -20.63 28.59 1.70
CA ASP A 34 -20.48 27.48 0.76
C ASP A 34 -20.57 27.95 -0.71
N VAL A 35 -21.56 28.78 -1.04
CA VAL A 35 -21.72 29.36 -2.39
C VAL A 35 -20.57 30.28 -2.75
N LEU A 36 -20.13 31.13 -1.81
CA LEU A 36 -19.01 32.04 -2.05
C LEU A 36 -17.71 31.26 -2.31
N VAL A 37 -17.46 30.20 -1.53
CA VAL A 37 -16.31 29.32 -1.71
C VAL A 37 -16.39 28.61 -3.07
N LEU A 38 -17.56 28.10 -3.46
CA LEU A 38 -17.73 27.44 -4.76
C LEU A 38 -17.50 28.40 -5.93
N LEU A 39 -18.05 29.62 -5.86
CA LEU A 39 -17.82 30.64 -6.89
C LEU A 39 -16.34 31.05 -6.96
N CYS A 40 -15.67 31.20 -5.82
CA CYS A 40 -14.25 31.56 -5.78
C CYS A 40 -13.31 30.41 -6.21
N GLN A 41 -13.71 29.13 -6.05
CA GLN A 41 -13.00 27.97 -6.61
C GLN A 41 -13.00 27.97 -8.14
N HIS A 42 -14.09 28.45 -8.73
CA HIS A 42 -14.28 28.58 -10.17
C HIS A 42 -14.11 30.04 -10.62
N SER A 43 -13.08 30.70 -10.09
CA SER A 43 -12.91 32.15 -10.27
C SER A 43 -12.86 32.55 -11.75
N GLY A 44 -13.73 33.48 -12.15
CA GLY A 44 -13.86 33.96 -13.52
C GLY A 44 -14.70 33.09 -14.45
N GLU A 45 -15.01 31.84 -14.06
CA GLU A 45 -15.89 30.93 -14.82
C GLU A 45 -17.37 31.21 -14.53
N VAL A 46 -18.22 30.96 -15.53
CA VAL A 46 -19.69 31.08 -15.35
C VAL A 46 -20.21 29.73 -14.88
N LEU A 47 -20.62 29.67 -13.62
CA LEU A 47 -21.31 28.51 -13.06
C LEU A 47 -22.82 28.66 -13.22
N SER A 48 -23.47 27.62 -13.75
CA SER A 48 -24.91 27.63 -13.93
C SER A 48 -25.65 27.60 -12.59
N SER A 49 -26.89 28.10 -12.57
CA SER A 49 -27.70 28.07 -11.34
C SER A 49 -27.90 26.64 -10.83
N ASP A 50 -28.12 25.68 -11.75
CA ASP A 50 -28.28 24.26 -11.43
C ASP A 50 -26.97 23.64 -10.87
N ASP A 51 -25.81 24.03 -11.41
CA ASP A 51 -24.51 23.55 -10.91
C ASP A 51 -24.21 24.07 -9.49
N ILE A 52 -24.57 25.33 -9.20
CA ILE A 52 -24.38 25.90 -7.86
C ILE A 52 -25.38 25.26 -6.89
N VAL A 53 -26.64 25.08 -7.30
CA VAL A 53 -27.67 24.46 -6.45
C VAL A 53 -27.32 23.02 -6.14
N SER A 54 -26.99 22.20 -7.13
CA SER A 54 -26.63 20.79 -6.94
C SER A 54 -25.42 20.60 -6.03
N ARG A 55 -24.45 21.51 -6.05
CA ARG A 55 -23.24 21.41 -5.22
C ARG A 55 -23.39 21.99 -3.82
N CYS A 56 -24.11 23.11 -3.66
CA CYS A 56 -24.28 23.76 -2.36
C CYS A 56 -25.53 23.29 -1.60
N TRP A 57 -26.50 22.69 -2.29
CA TRP A 57 -27.74 22.12 -1.74
C TRP A 57 -28.07 20.74 -2.35
N PRO A 58 -27.17 19.74 -2.23
CA PRO A 58 -27.33 18.44 -2.90
C PRO A 58 -28.60 17.67 -2.48
N ASP A 59 -29.14 17.94 -1.29
CA ASP A 59 -30.28 17.20 -0.71
C ASP A 59 -31.58 18.03 -0.61
N THR A 60 -31.67 19.17 -1.31
CA THR A 60 -32.86 20.06 -1.21
C THR A 60 -33.45 20.31 -2.59
N ASP A 61 -34.72 19.92 -2.79
CA ASP A 61 -35.49 20.11 -4.03
C ASP A 61 -35.97 21.58 -4.15
N THR A 62 -35.01 22.51 -4.08
CA THR A 62 -35.24 23.94 -4.12
C THR A 62 -34.93 24.47 -5.51
N GLY A 63 -35.95 24.92 -6.26
CA GLY A 63 -35.71 25.70 -7.49
C GLY A 63 -34.91 26.99 -7.21
N ASP A 64 -34.46 27.73 -8.23
CA ASP A 64 -33.47 28.84 -8.16
C ASP A 64 -33.61 29.93 -7.06
N ASN A 65 -34.75 29.99 -6.37
CA ASN A 65 -35.12 31.06 -5.45
C ASN A 65 -34.17 31.18 -4.22
N PRO A 66 -33.71 30.10 -3.55
CA PRO A 66 -32.73 30.20 -2.48
C PRO A 66 -31.37 30.66 -2.98
N LEU A 67 -30.91 30.19 -4.14
CA LEU A 67 -29.67 30.67 -4.76
C LEU A 67 -29.73 32.18 -5.03
N HIS A 68 -30.82 32.68 -5.61
CA HIS A 68 -31.01 34.11 -5.83
C HIS A 68 -30.97 34.91 -4.51
N LYS A 69 -31.57 34.39 -3.42
CA LYS A 69 -31.51 35.02 -2.10
C LYS A 69 -30.09 35.02 -1.53
N THR A 70 -29.37 33.91 -1.64
CA THR A 70 -27.99 33.77 -1.18
C THR A 70 -27.04 34.68 -1.96
N ILE A 71 -27.19 34.79 -3.27
CA ILE A 71 -26.40 35.74 -4.09
C ILE A 71 -26.69 37.19 -3.68
N ASN A 72 -27.96 37.54 -3.40
CA ASN A 72 -28.30 38.87 -2.92
C ASN A 72 -27.74 39.14 -1.50
N GLN A 73 -27.70 38.14 -0.63
CA GLN A 73 -27.08 38.23 0.68
C GLN A 73 -25.57 38.44 0.56
N LEU A 74 -24.89 37.67 -0.30
CA LEU A 74 -23.46 37.81 -0.58
C LEU A 74 -23.14 39.19 -1.15
N ARG A 75 -23.94 39.68 -2.11
CA ARG A 75 -23.78 41.03 -2.66
C ARG A 75 -23.89 42.10 -1.57
N ARG A 76 -24.89 42.02 -0.68
CA ARG A 76 -25.02 42.95 0.45
C ARG A 76 -23.82 42.88 1.39
N ALA A 77 -23.36 41.68 1.73
CA ALA A 77 -22.22 41.48 2.63
C ALA A 77 -20.90 42.04 2.05
N LEU A 78 -20.73 41.95 0.73
CA LEU A 78 -19.55 42.44 0.01
C LEU A 78 -19.62 43.94 -0.36
N GLY A 79 -20.80 44.57 -0.20
CA GLY A 79 -21.07 45.94 -0.66
C GLY A 79 -21.24 46.05 -2.18
N ASP A 80 -21.70 44.98 -2.83
CA ASP A 80 -21.89 44.82 -4.27
C ASP A 80 -23.36 44.97 -4.69
N THR A 81 -23.64 45.29 -5.96
CA THR A 81 -25.02 45.35 -6.50
C THR A 81 -25.14 44.66 -7.86
N ALA A 82 -26.34 44.20 -8.21
CA ALA A 82 -26.58 43.52 -9.49
C ALA A 82 -26.48 44.46 -10.73
N THR A 83 -26.61 45.77 -10.55
CA THR A 83 -26.53 46.77 -11.64
C THR A 83 -25.14 47.37 -11.81
N SER A 84 -24.29 47.29 -10.79
CA SER A 84 -22.89 47.76 -10.81
C SER A 84 -21.98 46.73 -10.12
N SER A 85 -21.91 45.52 -10.69
CA SER A 85 -21.25 44.38 -10.05
C SER A 85 -19.72 44.53 -10.08
N SER A 86 -19.11 44.53 -8.90
CA SER A 86 -17.65 44.53 -8.70
C SER A 86 -17.12 43.19 -8.19
N TYR A 87 -17.98 42.34 -7.62
CA TYR A 87 -17.57 41.06 -7.04
C TYR A 87 -18.25 39.87 -7.71
N ILE A 88 -19.58 39.86 -7.84
CA ILE A 88 -20.33 38.74 -8.44
C ILE A 88 -21.20 39.26 -9.58
N GLU A 89 -20.94 38.81 -10.80
CA GLU A 89 -21.74 39.14 -11.98
C GLU A 89 -22.84 38.09 -12.22
N THR A 90 -24.02 38.53 -12.64
CA THR A 90 -25.07 37.63 -13.12
C THR A 90 -25.10 37.62 -14.64
N ILE A 91 -24.82 36.47 -15.24
CA ILE A 91 -24.99 36.24 -16.68
C ILE A 91 -26.42 35.74 -16.91
N ARG A 92 -27.27 36.58 -17.49
CA ARG A 92 -28.71 36.28 -17.65
C ARG A 92 -28.93 34.92 -18.32
N LYS A 93 -29.75 34.08 -17.68
CA LYS A 93 -30.12 32.71 -18.12
C LYS A 93 -28.95 31.72 -18.22
N ARG A 94 -27.76 32.07 -17.72
CA ARG A 94 -26.58 31.19 -17.75
C ARG A 94 -25.95 30.96 -16.38
N GLY A 95 -26.10 31.89 -15.43
CA GLY A 95 -25.65 31.70 -14.05
C GLY A 95 -24.82 32.86 -13.52
N TYR A 96 -23.83 32.56 -12.68
CA TYR A 96 -23.04 33.55 -11.95
C TYR A 96 -21.54 33.32 -12.12
N ARG A 97 -20.77 34.41 -12.08
CA ARG A 97 -19.30 34.36 -12.04
C ARG A 97 -18.72 35.39 -11.09
N THR A 98 -17.51 35.15 -10.62
CA THR A 98 -16.75 36.15 -9.89
C THR A 98 -16.09 37.17 -10.82
N LEU A 99 -15.97 38.42 -10.34
CA LEU A 99 -15.26 39.52 -10.99
C LEU A 99 -14.07 39.99 -10.18
N ALA A 100 -14.15 39.93 -8.85
CA ALA A 100 -13.07 40.32 -7.98
C ALA A 100 -11.98 39.24 -7.93
N GLU A 101 -10.72 39.69 -7.83
CA GLU A 101 -9.57 38.81 -7.77
C GLU A 101 -9.61 37.93 -6.51
N VAL A 102 -9.47 36.62 -6.68
CA VAL A 102 -9.35 35.66 -5.56
C VAL A 102 -7.88 35.45 -5.28
N ARG A 103 -7.41 35.79 -4.07
CA ARG A 103 -6.00 35.72 -3.65
C ARG A 103 -5.87 34.92 -2.36
N PHE A 104 -5.15 33.81 -2.35
CA PHE A 104 -4.93 33.03 -1.13
C PHE A 104 -3.71 33.58 -0.36
N PRO A 105 -3.66 33.54 0.99
CA PRO A 105 -2.44 33.81 1.75
C PRO A 105 -1.34 32.90 1.22
N LEU A 106 -0.12 33.45 1.14
CA LEU A 106 1.03 32.77 0.54
C LEU A 106 1.27 31.44 1.23
N GLY A 107 0.86 30.36 0.57
CA GLY A 107 0.87 29.02 1.15
C GLY A 107 -0.07 28.02 0.49
N GLN A 108 -1.20 28.39 -0.15
CA GLN A 108 -2.13 27.37 -0.68
C GLN A 108 -2.59 27.47 -2.13
N GLU A 109 -2.37 28.57 -2.83
CA GLU A 109 -2.41 28.59 -4.30
C GLU A 109 -1.30 29.47 -4.80
N GLN A 110 -0.22 28.83 -5.24
CA GLN A 110 0.83 29.53 -5.91
C GLN A 110 0.51 29.52 -7.42
N SER A 111 -0.16 30.56 -7.91
CA SER A 111 -0.02 30.91 -9.31
C SER A 111 1.33 31.63 -9.46
N ALA A 112 2.27 31.00 -10.16
CA ALA A 112 3.47 31.71 -10.58
C ALA A 112 3.06 32.71 -11.67
N GLN A 113 3.20 34.01 -11.42
CA GLN A 113 3.08 34.99 -12.49
C GLN A 113 4.29 34.83 -13.43
N PRO A 114 4.10 34.77 -14.76
CA PRO A 114 5.20 34.76 -15.71
C PRO A 114 6.14 35.94 -15.46
N GLN A 115 7.44 35.70 -15.46
CA GLN A 115 8.50 36.71 -15.24
C GLN A 115 8.57 37.32 -13.83
N SER A 116 7.94 36.70 -12.83
CA SER A 116 8.09 37.12 -11.43
C SER A 116 9.47 36.80 -10.82
N TRP A 117 10.28 35.97 -11.49
CA TRP A 117 11.64 35.61 -11.08
C TRP A 117 12.72 36.08 -12.09
N GLN A 118 13.73 36.80 -11.59
CA GLN A 118 14.89 37.26 -12.38
C GLN A 118 16.24 36.87 -11.74
N GLY A 119 16.23 36.06 -10.67
CA GLY A 119 17.42 35.69 -9.88
C GLY A 119 18.30 34.59 -10.49
N GLY A 120 18.30 34.42 -11.81
CA GLY A 120 18.99 33.30 -12.48
C GLY A 120 18.16 32.01 -12.47
N SER A 121 18.82 30.84 -12.29
CA SER A 121 18.12 29.55 -12.25
C SER A 121 17.08 29.55 -11.12
N PRO A 122 15.79 29.23 -11.37
CA PRO A 122 14.82 29.06 -10.30
C PRO A 122 15.09 27.78 -9.49
N PHE A 123 15.93 26.88 -10.00
CA PHE A 123 16.34 25.64 -9.37
C PHE A 123 17.78 25.78 -8.83
N PRO A 124 18.00 25.71 -7.50
CA PRO A 124 19.31 25.91 -6.89
C PRO A 124 20.22 24.67 -6.97
N GLY A 125 19.76 23.58 -7.58
CA GLY A 125 20.54 22.35 -7.75
C GLY A 125 20.65 21.55 -6.47
N LEU A 126 21.87 21.23 -6.05
CA LEU A 126 22.12 20.48 -4.81
C LEU A 126 22.14 21.38 -3.57
N GLN A 127 21.92 22.68 -3.69
CA GLN A 127 21.78 23.56 -2.53
C GLN A 127 20.34 23.49 -1.98
N ALA A 128 20.16 23.74 -0.69
CA ALA A 128 18.82 23.93 -0.14
C ALA A 128 18.26 25.28 -0.64
N TYR A 129 16.96 25.36 -0.88
CA TYR A 129 16.29 26.65 -1.07
C TYR A 129 16.46 27.50 0.20
N ASP A 130 16.96 28.72 0.03
CA ASP A 130 17.01 29.74 1.08
C ASP A 130 15.92 30.80 0.88
N ALA A 131 15.87 31.79 1.79
CA ALA A 131 14.85 32.84 1.78
C ALA A 131 14.79 33.64 0.46
N ARG A 132 15.89 33.72 -0.31
CA ARG A 132 15.91 34.41 -1.62
C ARG A 132 15.05 33.68 -2.64
N TYR A 133 14.95 32.37 -2.54
CA TYR A 133 14.16 31.53 -3.43
C TYR A 133 12.70 31.34 -2.95
N ALA A 134 12.26 32.02 -1.89
CA ALA A 134 10.90 31.85 -1.35
C ALA A 134 9.79 32.06 -2.39
N LYS A 135 10.00 32.98 -3.35
CA LYS A 135 9.05 33.25 -4.44
C LYS A 135 8.99 32.16 -5.50
N VAL A 136 10.00 31.27 -5.53
CA VAL A 136 10.08 30.13 -6.46
C VAL A 136 10.08 28.78 -5.74
N PHE A 137 9.74 28.76 -4.45
CA PHE A 137 9.62 27.54 -3.65
C PHE A 137 8.16 27.06 -3.65
N PHE A 138 7.87 26.03 -4.46
CA PHE A 138 6.52 25.53 -4.72
C PHE A 138 6.31 24.08 -4.26
N GLY A 139 5.04 23.64 -4.13
CA GLY A 139 4.68 22.24 -3.88
C GLY A 139 4.72 21.79 -2.42
N ARG A 140 5.01 22.67 -1.46
CA ARG A 140 5.01 22.36 0.00
C ARG A 140 4.03 23.19 0.82
N GLY A 141 3.03 23.78 0.17
CA GLY A 141 2.10 24.71 0.78
C GLY A 141 1.40 24.20 2.05
N ALA A 142 0.79 23.02 1.96
CA ALA A 142 0.08 22.40 3.09
C ALA A 142 1.02 22.10 4.28
N GLN A 143 2.26 21.69 4.01
CA GLN A 143 3.26 21.40 5.05
C GLN A 143 3.75 22.69 5.70
N ILE A 144 3.96 23.77 4.94
CA ILE A 144 4.32 25.09 5.46
C ILE A 144 3.23 25.56 6.44
N ASP A 145 1.96 25.52 6.03
CA ASP A 145 0.84 25.97 6.87
C ASP A 145 0.71 25.16 8.15
N THR A 146 0.77 23.83 8.03
CA THR A 146 0.68 22.93 9.18
C THR A 146 1.82 23.21 10.16
N LEU A 147 3.02 23.43 9.65
CA LEU A 147 4.19 23.72 10.47
C LEU A 147 4.11 25.09 11.13
N LEU A 148 3.66 26.13 10.41
CA LEU A 148 3.38 27.46 10.96
C LEU A 148 2.32 27.42 12.07
N GLN A 149 1.25 26.63 11.90
CA GLN A 149 0.24 26.41 12.94
C GLN A 149 0.83 25.72 14.17
N ARG A 150 1.65 24.67 13.98
CA ARG A 150 2.31 23.96 15.09
C ARG A 150 3.28 24.88 15.84
N ILE A 151 4.10 25.65 15.12
CA ILE A 151 4.98 26.66 15.71
C ILE A 151 4.16 27.64 16.54
N ALA A 152 3.02 28.10 16.03
CA ALA A 152 2.14 29.00 16.77
C ALA A 152 1.59 28.40 18.06
N GLN A 153 1.17 27.14 18.02
CA GLN A 153 0.72 26.40 19.21
C GLN A 153 1.84 26.20 20.23
N GLN A 154 3.05 25.86 19.79
CA GLN A 154 4.22 25.67 20.66
C GLN A 154 4.63 26.97 21.36
N VAL A 155 4.64 28.09 20.63
CA VAL A 155 4.87 29.41 21.21
C VAL A 155 3.80 29.80 22.23
N GLN A 156 2.51 29.54 21.94
CA GLN A 156 1.41 29.79 22.89
C GLN A 156 1.50 28.90 24.14
N TYR A 157 1.98 27.68 23.99
CA TYR A 157 2.21 26.74 25.09
C TYR A 157 3.36 27.17 26.02
N GLY A 158 4.20 28.12 25.59
CA GLY A 158 5.32 28.63 26.37
C GLY A 158 6.66 27.92 26.08
N ARG A 159 6.69 27.03 25.09
CA ARG A 159 7.90 26.32 24.66
C ARG A 159 8.04 26.41 23.14
N ALA A 160 8.82 27.38 22.67
CA ALA A 160 9.00 27.67 21.24
C ALA A 160 10.02 26.71 20.59
N PHE A 161 9.68 25.42 20.54
CA PHE A 161 10.50 24.36 19.94
C PHE A 161 9.69 23.56 18.91
N CYS A 162 10.26 23.31 17.74
CA CYS A 162 9.71 22.34 16.79
C CYS A 162 10.81 21.51 16.11
N LEU A 163 10.63 20.19 16.09
CA LEU A 163 11.53 19.23 15.46
C LEU A 163 10.88 18.65 14.21
N LEU A 164 11.53 18.84 13.07
CA LEU A 164 11.16 18.27 11.79
C LEU A 164 11.87 16.93 11.61
N LEU A 165 11.09 15.89 11.36
CA LEU A 165 11.55 14.54 11.08
C LEU A 165 11.25 14.21 9.63
N GLY A 166 12.15 13.57 8.92
CA GLY A 166 11.87 13.05 7.58
C GLY A 166 13.05 12.33 6.97
N PRO A 167 12.85 11.50 5.92
CA PRO A 167 13.96 10.82 5.25
C PRO A 167 14.97 11.81 4.66
N SER A 168 16.16 11.32 4.31
CA SER A 168 17.17 12.14 3.64
C SER A 168 16.60 12.72 2.34
N GLY A 169 16.97 13.95 1.97
CA GLY A 169 16.50 14.55 0.72
C GLY A 169 15.02 14.95 0.66
N SER A 170 14.20 14.76 1.71
CA SER A 170 12.77 15.12 1.70
C SER A 170 12.46 16.64 1.62
N GLY A 171 13.49 17.48 1.74
CA GLY A 171 13.39 18.93 1.64
C GLY A 171 13.23 19.69 2.97
N LYS A 172 13.61 19.09 4.12
CA LYS A 172 13.48 19.71 5.46
C LYS A 172 14.10 21.12 5.55
N SER A 173 15.36 21.27 5.18
CA SER A 173 16.08 22.55 5.22
C SER A 173 15.44 23.59 4.29
N SER A 174 15.02 23.17 3.09
CA SER A 174 14.32 24.03 2.13
C SER A 174 12.94 24.47 2.64
N LEU A 175 12.20 23.58 3.29
CA LEU A 175 10.91 23.88 3.91
C LEU A 175 11.04 24.97 4.98
N ILE A 176 12.06 24.87 5.84
CA ILE A 176 12.32 25.88 6.87
C ILE A 176 12.77 27.20 6.25
N ASN A 177 13.84 27.19 5.46
CA ASN A 177 14.52 28.41 5.05
C ASN A 177 13.74 29.19 3.98
N ALA A 178 13.05 28.50 3.05
CA ALA A 178 12.32 29.15 1.96
C ALA A 178 10.79 29.13 2.15
N GLY A 179 10.26 28.26 3.02
CA GLY A 179 8.83 28.17 3.30
C GLY A 179 8.41 28.85 4.61
N VAL A 180 8.99 28.42 5.73
CA VAL A 180 8.54 28.83 7.08
C VAL A 180 9.14 30.18 7.49
N MET A 181 10.47 30.35 7.41
CA MET A 181 11.15 31.57 7.85
C MET A 181 10.62 32.83 7.15
N PRO A 182 10.44 32.87 5.81
CA PRO A 182 9.92 34.06 5.14
C PRO A 182 8.53 34.49 5.64
N ASN A 183 7.66 33.52 5.97
CA ASN A 183 6.33 33.77 6.52
C ASN A 183 6.34 34.30 7.95
N LEU A 184 7.37 33.99 8.73
CA LEU A 184 7.53 34.50 10.10
C LEU A 184 8.27 35.85 10.14
N MET A 185 9.13 36.14 9.16
CA MET A 185 9.93 37.36 9.10
C MET A 185 9.20 38.56 8.47
N GLN A 186 8.11 38.33 7.74
CA GLN A 186 7.29 39.42 7.19
C GLN A 186 6.66 40.28 8.30
N SER A 187 6.32 41.53 7.98
CA SER A 187 5.69 42.46 8.92
C SER A 187 4.35 41.89 9.45
N GLY A 188 4.22 41.75 10.77
CA GLY A 188 3.05 41.14 11.42
C GLY A 188 3.15 39.62 11.64
N GLY A 189 4.12 38.96 11.00
CA GLY A 189 4.41 37.53 11.17
C GLY A 189 3.23 36.60 10.88
N TYR A 190 3.20 35.43 11.51
CA TYR A 190 2.10 34.47 11.42
C TYR A 190 1.45 34.26 12.79
N ASN A 191 0.12 34.42 12.88
CA ASN A 191 -0.64 34.31 14.14
C ASN A 191 -0.05 35.14 15.32
N GLY A 192 0.48 36.34 15.00
CA GLY A 192 1.09 37.24 15.97
C GLY A 192 2.48 36.83 16.44
N ILE A 193 3.16 35.92 15.72
CA ILE A 193 4.56 35.53 15.98
C ILE A 193 5.40 36.07 14.85
N GLN A 194 6.35 36.94 15.19
CA GLN A 194 7.24 37.58 14.24
C GLN A 194 8.68 37.23 14.58
N VAL A 195 9.42 36.74 13.58
CA VAL A 195 10.86 36.49 13.69
C VAL A 195 11.59 37.74 13.22
N MET A 196 12.39 38.34 14.10
CA MET A 196 13.16 39.56 13.80
C MET A 196 14.36 39.26 12.93
N ASP A 197 15.05 38.16 13.26
CA ASP A 197 16.16 37.64 12.48
C ASP A 197 16.29 36.13 12.68
N CYS A 198 16.89 35.45 11.71
CA CYS A 198 17.08 34.00 11.75
C CYS A 198 18.53 33.63 11.42
N THR A 199 19.06 32.68 12.19
CA THR A 199 20.36 32.07 11.90
C THR A 199 20.22 30.56 11.80
N SER A 200 21.12 29.93 11.04
CA SER A 200 21.14 28.49 10.86
C SER A 200 22.50 27.91 11.27
N LEU A 201 22.47 26.83 12.02
CA LEU A 201 23.64 26.03 12.38
C LEU A 201 23.50 24.66 11.69
N ASP A 202 24.29 24.40 10.66
CA ASP A 202 24.44 23.05 10.10
C ASP A 202 25.51 22.30 10.93
N LEU A 203 25.08 21.28 11.66
CA LEU A 203 25.96 20.51 12.53
C LEU A 203 27.01 19.70 11.74
N ALA A 204 26.86 19.55 10.42
CA ALA A 204 27.89 18.95 9.58
C ALA A 204 29.13 19.85 9.40
N ASP A 205 28.97 21.16 9.50
CA ASP A 205 30.06 22.13 9.28
C ASP A 205 30.86 22.40 10.58
N VAL A 206 30.46 21.79 11.69
CA VAL A 206 31.05 21.99 13.01
C VAL A 206 32.27 21.09 13.19
N ALA A 207 33.45 21.71 13.38
CA ALA A 207 34.68 21.00 13.65
C ALA A 207 34.77 20.48 15.10
N GLN A 208 35.70 19.55 15.34
CA GLN A 208 35.94 18.98 16.66
C GLN A 208 36.22 20.07 17.72
N GLN A 209 35.60 19.94 18.90
CA GLN A 209 35.72 20.90 20.01
C GLN A 209 35.21 22.33 19.72
N GLN A 210 34.54 22.57 18.59
CA GLN A 210 34.03 23.89 18.23
C GLN A 210 32.51 24.04 18.36
N LEU A 211 31.79 23.05 18.88
CA LEU A 211 30.31 23.05 18.93
C LEU A 211 29.70 24.34 19.49
N PHE A 212 30.20 24.81 20.63
CA PHE A 212 29.70 26.04 21.26
C PHE A 212 30.22 27.31 20.59
N SER A 213 31.43 27.29 20.01
CA SER A 213 31.98 28.41 19.25
C SER A 213 31.23 28.59 17.91
N SER A 214 30.85 27.50 17.25
CA SER A 214 30.00 27.51 16.05
C SER A 214 28.58 27.97 16.36
N LEU A 215 27.98 27.52 17.48
CA LEU A 215 26.70 28.05 17.95
C LEU A 215 26.80 29.56 18.21
N ALA A 216 27.81 30.00 18.98
CA ALA A 216 28.04 31.41 19.26
C ALA A 216 28.26 32.23 17.98
N SER A 217 29.02 31.70 17.02
CA SER A 217 29.22 32.33 15.71
C SER A 217 27.89 32.52 14.98
N ALA A 218 27.01 31.52 14.97
CA ALA A 218 25.69 31.64 14.36
C ALA A 218 24.82 32.70 15.07
N LEU A 219 24.90 32.80 16.40
CA LEU A 219 24.16 33.80 17.18
C LEU A 219 24.68 35.23 16.99
N LEU A 220 25.97 35.40 16.65
CA LEU A 220 26.54 36.73 16.35
C LEU A 220 25.96 37.35 15.08
N ASP A 221 25.45 36.52 14.16
CA ASP A 221 24.79 36.99 12.94
C ASP A 221 23.41 37.61 13.20
N TRP A 222 22.86 37.49 14.42
CA TRP A 222 21.60 38.14 14.75
C TRP A 222 21.75 39.65 14.84
N GLU A 223 20.96 40.34 14.03
CA GLU A 223 20.86 41.79 14.02
C GLU A 223 19.41 42.25 14.20
N GLN A 224 19.23 43.39 14.85
CA GLN A 224 17.94 44.08 14.87
C GLN A 224 18.12 45.51 14.41
N ALA A 225 17.43 45.87 13.33
CA ALA A 225 17.52 47.19 12.70
C ALA A 225 18.97 47.61 12.36
N GLY A 226 19.80 46.66 11.92
CA GLY A 226 21.21 46.88 11.54
C GLY A 226 22.17 47.04 12.72
N THR A 227 21.74 46.69 13.94
CA THR A 227 22.61 46.62 15.12
C THR A 227 22.74 45.16 15.57
N PRO A 228 23.97 44.62 15.72
CA PRO A 228 24.18 43.26 16.23
C PRO A 228 23.67 43.10 17.67
N VAL A 229 22.98 41.98 17.94
CA VAL A 229 22.41 41.67 19.27
C VAL A 229 23.52 41.54 20.33
N PHE A 230 24.66 40.97 19.95
CA PHE A 230 25.83 40.73 20.79
C PHE A 230 27.04 41.58 20.37
N ALA A 231 26.81 42.88 20.18
CA ALA A 231 27.86 43.81 19.77
C ALA A 231 29.09 43.77 20.71
N GLY A 232 30.28 43.62 20.13
CA GLY A 232 31.55 43.61 20.86
C GLY A 232 31.98 42.23 21.39
N GLU A 233 31.20 41.18 21.16
CA GLU A 233 31.59 39.81 21.51
C GLU A 233 32.26 39.09 20.34
N SER A 234 33.22 38.22 20.68
CA SER A 234 33.77 37.21 19.78
C SER A 234 33.02 35.89 19.93
N ALA A 235 33.13 34.99 18.95
CA ALA A 235 32.53 33.65 19.02
C ALA A 235 32.98 32.90 20.30
N ASP A 236 34.26 33.01 20.67
CA ASP A 236 34.80 32.33 21.86
C ASP A 236 34.30 32.96 23.16
N SER A 237 34.21 34.28 23.26
CA SER A 237 33.68 34.94 24.45
C SER A 237 32.19 34.66 24.65
N LEU A 238 31.39 34.67 23.58
CA LEU A 238 29.97 34.32 23.64
C LEU A 238 29.79 32.83 23.94
N ALA A 239 30.62 31.93 23.38
CA ALA A 239 30.59 30.50 23.71
C ALA A 239 30.86 30.24 25.20
N GLN A 240 31.81 30.95 25.81
CA GLN A 240 32.06 30.86 27.25
C GLN A 240 30.85 31.36 28.06
N ARG A 241 30.22 32.47 27.65
CA ARG A 241 29.00 32.99 28.30
C ARG A 241 27.82 32.04 28.18
N LEU A 242 27.63 31.38 27.03
CA LEU A 242 26.61 30.35 26.84
C LEU A 242 26.79 29.19 27.82
N LEU A 243 28.02 28.79 28.12
CA LEU A 243 28.31 27.70 29.05
C LEU A 243 28.21 28.09 30.52
N GLN A 244 28.60 29.33 30.87
CA GLN A 244 28.67 29.78 32.27
C GLN A 244 27.40 30.50 32.75
N SER A 245 26.73 31.24 31.88
CA SER A 245 25.61 32.12 32.22
C SER A 245 24.62 32.30 31.05
N PRO A 246 24.00 31.22 30.54
CA PRO A 246 23.07 31.27 29.40
C PRO A 246 21.87 32.20 29.62
N GLU A 247 21.43 32.38 30.86
CA GLU A 247 20.37 33.31 31.24
C GLU A 247 20.69 34.77 30.91
N GLN A 248 21.96 35.18 30.98
CA GLN A 248 22.37 36.53 30.61
C GLN A 248 22.32 36.74 29.09
N VAL A 249 22.65 35.70 28.32
CA VAL A 249 22.54 35.73 26.85
C VAL A 249 21.07 35.86 26.45
N ILE A 250 20.18 35.12 27.10
CA ILE A 250 18.72 35.23 26.91
C ILE A 250 18.20 36.62 27.29
N GLN A 251 18.68 37.19 28.41
CA GLN A 251 18.27 38.53 28.85
C GLN A 251 18.69 39.62 27.87
N GLN A 252 19.85 39.47 27.22
CA GLN A 252 20.31 40.36 26.16
C GLN A 252 19.34 40.32 24.97
N CYS A 253 18.93 39.12 24.52
CA CYS A 253 17.92 38.98 23.47
C CYS A 253 16.61 39.71 23.82
N HIS A 254 16.10 39.55 25.05
CA HIS A 254 14.89 40.25 25.52
C HIS A 254 15.02 41.77 25.51
N THR A 255 16.21 42.29 25.80
CA THR A 255 16.46 43.74 25.84
C THR A 255 16.40 44.35 24.44
N VAL A 256 16.81 43.59 23.42
CA VAL A 256 16.81 44.02 22.02
C VAL A 256 15.41 43.87 21.40
N LEU A 257 14.66 42.82 21.76
CA LEU A 257 13.29 42.60 21.30
C LEU A 257 12.32 43.65 21.89
N THR A 258 11.52 44.28 21.04
CA THR A 258 10.54 45.28 21.49
C THR A 258 9.18 44.62 21.78
N GLN A 259 8.61 44.87 22.96
CA GLN A 259 7.26 44.39 23.28
C GLN A 259 6.21 45.29 22.62
N GLN A 260 5.83 44.97 21.38
CA GLN A 260 4.65 45.57 20.73
C GLN A 260 3.39 44.81 21.13
N SER A 261 2.32 45.52 21.50
CA SER A 261 1.10 44.93 22.09
C SER A 261 0.34 43.92 21.20
N GLN A 262 0.71 43.80 19.91
CA GLN A 262 0.04 42.94 18.93
C GLN A 262 0.90 41.81 18.38
N THR A 263 2.23 41.80 18.61
CA THR A 263 3.16 40.81 18.02
C THR A 263 4.20 40.33 19.02
N ARG A 264 4.38 39.02 19.12
CA ARG A 264 5.44 38.38 19.91
C ARG A 264 6.70 38.26 19.05
N GLN A 265 7.61 39.22 19.20
CA GLN A 265 8.89 39.24 18.51
C GLN A 265 9.85 38.20 19.09
N ARG A 266 10.60 37.51 18.22
CA ARG A 266 11.58 36.48 18.59
C ARG A 266 12.75 36.45 17.62
N PHE A 267 13.89 35.94 18.07
CA PHE A 267 14.95 35.47 17.16
C PHE A 267 14.73 34.00 16.83
N ALA A 268 15.12 33.55 15.63
CA ALA A 268 15.02 32.15 15.23
C ALA A 268 16.41 31.50 15.13
N LEU A 269 16.53 30.31 15.72
CA LEU A 269 17.68 29.42 15.56
C LEU A 269 17.21 28.15 14.86
N PHE A 270 17.73 27.89 13.66
CA PHE A 270 17.52 26.64 12.95
C PHE A 270 18.75 25.73 13.10
N VAL A 271 18.59 24.61 13.81
CA VAL A 271 19.62 23.59 13.98
C VAL A 271 19.38 22.46 12.98
N ASP A 272 20.13 22.47 11.88
CA ASP A 272 20.01 21.48 10.82
C ASP A 272 20.92 20.28 11.08
N ARG A 273 20.54 19.13 10.50
CA ARG A 273 21.21 17.84 10.62
C ARG A 273 21.52 17.46 12.08
N LEU A 274 20.52 17.53 12.94
CA LEU A 274 20.62 17.13 14.34
C LEU A 274 21.17 15.71 14.51
N GLU A 275 20.96 14.85 13.53
CA GLU A 275 21.56 13.52 13.50
C GLU A 275 23.10 13.52 13.65
N VAL A 276 23.80 14.55 13.18
CA VAL A 276 25.27 14.65 13.29
C VAL A 276 25.68 14.83 14.75
N LEU A 277 24.96 15.65 15.52
CA LEU A 277 25.19 15.79 16.96
C LEU A 277 24.97 14.46 17.70
N LEU A 278 23.92 13.72 17.33
CA LEU A 278 23.53 12.48 18.00
C LEU A 278 24.47 11.31 17.71
N SER A 279 25.19 11.36 16.59
CA SER A 279 25.94 10.22 16.07
C SER A 279 27.43 10.42 15.93
N SER A 280 27.88 11.64 15.63
CA SER A 280 29.28 11.91 15.30
C SER A 280 30.19 11.70 16.51
N PRO A 281 31.33 11.00 16.35
CA PRO A 281 32.32 10.88 17.42
C PRO A 281 33.02 12.22 17.72
N LEU A 282 32.78 13.26 16.92
CA LEU A 282 33.31 14.61 17.14
C LEU A 282 32.81 15.26 18.44
N PHE A 283 31.67 14.80 18.96
CA PHE A 283 31.03 15.38 20.16
C PHE A 283 30.93 14.35 21.28
N SER A 284 31.46 14.70 22.46
CA SER A 284 31.35 13.92 23.68
C SER A 284 29.91 13.87 24.21
N SER A 285 29.59 12.90 25.08
CA SER A 285 28.27 12.79 25.70
C SER A 285 27.87 14.04 26.48
N ASP A 286 28.84 14.67 27.15
CA ASP A 286 28.62 15.87 27.98
C ASP A 286 28.38 17.11 27.11
N GLU A 287 29.12 17.27 26.00
CA GLU A 287 28.86 18.33 25.03
C GLU A 287 27.46 18.21 24.42
N ARG A 288 27.05 16.99 24.02
CA ARG A 288 25.71 16.75 23.44
C ARG A 288 24.60 17.11 24.42
N LYS A 289 24.73 16.66 25.68
CA LYS A 289 23.74 16.96 26.73
C LYS A 289 23.66 18.46 26.98
N THR A 290 24.81 19.12 27.16
CA THR A 290 24.89 20.57 27.42
C THR A 290 24.29 21.37 26.27
N PHE A 291 24.56 20.99 25.02
CA PHE A 291 23.98 21.63 23.85
C PHE A 291 22.45 21.49 23.80
N VAL A 292 21.92 20.29 24.05
CA VAL A 292 20.46 20.04 24.10
C VAL A 292 19.80 20.81 25.25
N ASP A 293 20.46 20.92 26.41
CA ASP A 293 19.98 21.72 27.53
C ASP A 293 19.93 23.23 27.20
N LEU A 294 20.90 23.74 26.42
CA LEU A 294 20.88 25.12 25.93
C LEU A 294 19.72 25.38 24.96
N LEU A 295 19.46 24.45 24.02
CA LEU A 295 18.31 24.58 23.11
C LEU A 295 16.98 24.63 23.88
N GLU A 296 16.85 23.85 24.95
CA GLU A 296 15.67 23.86 25.81
C GLU A 296 15.51 25.20 26.54
N GLN A 297 16.60 25.76 27.06
CA GLN A 297 16.59 27.08 27.69
C GLN A 297 16.20 28.19 26.70
N PHE A 298 16.73 28.14 25.47
CA PHE A 298 16.33 29.06 24.41
C PHE A 298 14.85 28.92 24.05
N ALA A 299 14.34 27.70 23.86
CA ALA A 299 12.94 27.47 23.52
C ALA A 299 11.96 27.97 24.60
N ASN A 300 12.32 27.85 25.88
CA ASN A 300 11.50 28.29 27.01
C ASN A 300 11.68 29.77 27.38
N SER A 301 12.66 30.45 26.78
CA SER A 301 13.03 31.84 27.12
C SER A 301 11.96 32.88 26.84
N GLY A 302 11.06 32.62 25.88
CA GLY A 302 10.16 33.64 25.33
C GLY A 302 10.80 34.55 24.26
N ALA A 303 12.13 34.55 24.11
CA ALA A 303 12.88 35.37 23.16
C ALA A 303 13.32 34.61 21.89
N VAL A 304 13.56 33.31 21.99
CA VAL A 304 14.08 32.49 20.88
C VAL A 304 13.03 31.47 20.42
N LEU A 305 12.94 31.27 19.11
CA LEU A 305 12.25 30.15 18.45
C LEU A 305 13.31 29.17 17.98
N VAL A 306 13.28 27.94 18.48
CA VAL A 306 14.21 26.89 18.09
C VAL A 306 13.50 25.93 17.13
N LEU A 307 14.04 25.81 15.93
CA LEU A 307 13.65 24.80 14.97
C LEU A 307 14.81 23.83 14.79
N SER A 308 14.52 22.55 14.66
CA SER A 308 15.55 21.57 14.35
C SER A 308 15.07 20.57 13.31
N ALA A 309 15.99 20.06 12.50
CA ALA A 309 15.71 19.00 11.54
C ALA A 309 16.56 17.78 11.84
N CYS A 310 15.92 16.60 11.84
CA CYS A 310 16.58 15.31 12.03
C CYS A 310 16.01 14.28 11.05
N ARG A 311 16.75 13.21 10.80
CA ARG A 311 16.24 12.08 10.01
C ARG A 311 15.47 11.06 10.84
N ASN A 312 14.52 10.39 10.19
CA ASN A 312 13.66 9.39 10.84
C ASN A 312 14.46 8.22 11.43
N GLU A 313 15.55 7.79 10.78
CA GLU A 313 16.40 6.68 11.25
C GLU A 313 17.10 6.96 12.60
N PHE A 314 17.25 8.24 13.00
CA PHE A 314 17.87 8.63 14.28
C PHE A 314 16.85 8.83 15.40
N TYR A 315 15.58 8.49 15.16
CA TYR A 315 14.54 8.55 16.18
C TYR A 315 14.89 7.81 17.48
N PRO A 316 15.49 6.60 17.46
CA PRO A 316 15.92 5.94 18.69
C PRO A 316 16.94 6.75 19.51
N SER A 317 17.84 7.47 18.83
CA SER A 317 18.83 8.35 19.48
C SER A 317 18.18 9.61 20.05
N LEU A 318 17.13 10.13 19.43
CA LEU A 318 16.36 11.27 19.94
C LEU A 318 15.66 10.92 21.28
N VAL A 319 15.15 9.70 21.42
CA VAL A 319 14.46 9.22 22.63
C VAL A 319 15.37 9.28 23.87
N ALA A 320 16.69 9.19 23.70
CA ALA A 320 17.65 9.30 24.81
C ALA A 320 17.70 10.71 25.44
N TYR A 321 17.12 11.73 24.80
CA TYR A 321 17.13 13.12 25.26
C TYR A 321 15.70 13.60 25.57
N PRO A 322 15.30 13.64 26.85
CA PRO A 322 13.94 14.06 27.25
C PRO A 322 13.51 15.44 26.71
N ASN A 323 14.44 16.39 26.65
CA ASN A 323 14.16 17.74 26.13
C ASN A 323 13.72 17.68 24.66
N LEU A 324 14.37 16.86 23.82
CA LEU A 324 13.99 16.73 22.41
C LEU A 324 12.64 16.03 22.24
N MET A 325 12.23 15.20 23.21
CA MET A 325 10.95 14.47 23.21
C MET A 325 9.79 15.26 23.82
N ALA A 326 10.08 16.32 24.59
CA ALA A 326 9.07 17.14 25.24
C ALA A 326 8.11 17.77 24.21
N GLY A 327 6.82 17.80 24.55
CA GLY A 327 5.79 18.42 23.70
C GLY A 327 5.37 17.63 22.46
N LYS A 328 5.91 16.42 22.21
CA LYS A 328 5.54 15.59 21.03
C LYS A 328 4.03 15.45 20.84
N GLY A 329 3.30 15.07 21.90
CA GLY A 329 1.83 14.91 21.87
C GLY A 329 1.04 16.20 21.64
N ARG A 330 1.70 17.37 21.64
CA ARG A 330 1.12 18.69 21.37
C ARG A 330 1.58 19.29 20.04
N GLY A 331 2.25 18.51 19.19
CA GLY A 331 2.70 18.95 17.87
C GLY A 331 4.11 19.54 17.82
N ALA A 332 4.95 19.34 18.84
CA ALA A 332 6.35 19.76 18.80
C ALA A 332 7.17 18.99 17.74
N HIS A 333 6.71 17.81 17.31
CA HIS A 333 7.34 17.03 16.24
C HIS A 333 6.49 17.13 14.97
N PHE A 334 7.14 17.23 13.81
CA PHE A 334 6.48 17.26 12.49
C PHE A 334 7.18 16.32 11.52
N ASP A 335 6.47 15.28 11.08
CA ASP A 335 6.96 14.31 10.11
C ASP A 335 6.72 14.81 8.67
N LEU A 336 7.80 15.13 7.95
CA LEU A 336 7.81 15.54 6.56
C LEU A 336 8.01 14.32 5.65
N ALA A 337 6.93 13.88 5.02
CA ALA A 337 6.94 12.83 4.01
C ALA A 337 7.59 13.30 2.68
N PRO A 338 8.14 12.37 1.87
CA PRO A 338 8.48 12.62 0.48
C PRO A 338 7.29 13.21 -0.30
N PRO A 339 7.51 14.06 -1.31
CA PRO A 339 6.43 14.73 -2.01
C PRO A 339 5.65 13.77 -2.91
N GLY A 340 4.33 13.94 -2.94
CA GLY A 340 3.48 13.20 -3.87
C GLY A 340 3.58 13.74 -5.31
N ARG A 341 2.99 13.04 -6.28
CA ARG A 341 2.99 13.45 -7.70
C ARG A 341 2.48 14.88 -7.94
N ALA A 342 1.40 15.28 -7.26
CA ALA A 342 0.85 16.63 -7.38
C ALA A 342 1.82 17.72 -6.88
N GLU A 343 2.50 17.45 -5.76
CA GLU A 343 3.50 18.34 -5.18
C GLU A 343 4.74 18.43 -6.08
N LEU A 344 5.18 17.30 -6.64
CA LEU A 344 6.28 17.24 -7.61
C LEU A 344 5.98 18.05 -8.89
N LEU A 345 4.78 17.94 -9.45
CA LEU A 345 4.39 18.76 -10.61
C LEU A 345 4.44 20.26 -10.30
N GLN A 346 4.02 20.66 -9.10
CA GLN A 346 4.14 22.05 -8.67
C GLN A 346 5.61 22.48 -8.52
N MET A 347 6.45 21.64 -7.91
CA MET A 347 7.90 21.86 -7.78
C MET A 347 8.63 21.94 -9.11
N ILE A 348 8.09 21.35 -10.18
CA ILE A 348 8.68 21.37 -11.53
C ILE A 348 8.14 22.56 -12.33
N ARG A 349 6.81 22.67 -12.46
CA ARG A 349 6.15 23.58 -13.40
C ARG A 349 6.13 25.03 -12.92
N LEU A 350 5.89 25.27 -11.64
CA LEU A 350 5.66 26.63 -11.14
C LEU A 350 6.94 27.48 -11.04
N PRO A 351 8.10 26.96 -10.58
CA PRO A 351 9.35 27.71 -10.68
C PRO A 351 9.74 27.99 -12.13
N ALA A 352 9.49 27.04 -13.03
CA ALA A 352 9.74 27.22 -14.47
C ALA A 352 8.87 28.33 -15.05
N LEU A 353 7.57 28.36 -14.73
CA LEU A 353 6.65 29.42 -15.14
C LEU A 353 7.08 30.78 -14.59
N ALA A 354 7.46 30.87 -13.31
CA ALA A 354 7.94 32.10 -12.68
C ALA A 354 9.17 32.70 -13.38
N ALA A 355 10.06 31.82 -13.86
CA ALA A 355 11.27 32.17 -14.61
C ALA A 355 11.06 32.26 -16.14
N ASN A 356 9.81 32.19 -16.63
CA ASN A 356 9.45 32.24 -18.05
C ASN A 356 10.16 31.16 -18.90
N LEU A 357 10.23 29.93 -18.36
CA LEU A 357 10.75 28.75 -19.04
C LEU A 357 9.63 27.96 -19.71
N SER A 358 9.95 27.33 -20.86
CA SER A 358 9.04 26.42 -21.56
C SER A 358 9.63 25.01 -21.65
N TRP A 359 8.77 24.01 -21.86
CA TRP A 359 9.15 22.61 -21.92
C TRP A 359 9.20 22.13 -23.36
N ASP A 360 10.22 21.36 -23.68
CA ASP A 360 10.31 20.60 -24.93
C ASP A 360 9.49 19.30 -24.82
N THR A 361 9.18 18.68 -25.95
CA THR A 361 8.39 17.45 -26.03
C THR A 361 9.21 16.35 -26.68
N ASP A 362 9.12 15.13 -26.16
CA ASP A 362 9.87 14.00 -26.71
C ASP A 362 9.33 13.65 -28.11
N PRO A 363 10.15 13.71 -29.18
CA PRO A 363 9.67 13.44 -30.54
C PRO A 363 9.20 11.99 -30.75
N ASP A 364 9.70 11.04 -29.94
CA ASP A 364 9.38 9.62 -30.08
C ASP A 364 8.07 9.24 -29.38
N THR A 365 7.80 9.81 -28.20
CA THR A 365 6.67 9.44 -27.34
C THR A 365 5.57 10.51 -27.24
N ALA A 366 5.83 11.73 -27.74
CA ALA A 366 4.99 12.91 -27.58
C ALA A 366 4.71 13.33 -26.12
N ILE A 367 5.53 12.86 -25.17
CA ILE A 367 5.41 13.21 -23.74
C ILE A 367 6.20 14.52 -23.46
N PRO A 368 5.59 15.52 -22.79
CA PRO A 368 6.30 16.72 -22.34
C PRO A 368 7.39 16.42 -21.29
N LEU A 369 8.52 17.15 -21.35
CA LEU A 369 9.67 16.93 -20.47
C LEU A 369 9.35 17.04 -18.97
N ASP A 370 8.46 17.95 -18.58
CA ASP A 370 7.97 18.10 -17.21
C ASP A 370 7.20 16.87 -16.71
N GLU A 371 6.44 16.20 -17.57
CA GLU A 371 5.75 14.96 -17.25
C GLU A 371 6.76 13.79 -17.12
N MET A 372 7.77 13.74 -17.99
CA MET A 372 8.87 12.76 -17.87
C MET A 372 9.61 12.90 -16.54
N LEU A 373 10.02 14.12 -16.18
CA LEU A 373 10.68 14.43 -14.90
C LEU A 373 9.82 14.08 -13.70
N CYS A 374 8.50 14.34 -13.77
CA CYS A 374 7.60 14.00 -12.68
C CYS A 374 7.43 12.49 -12.52
N SER A 375 7.26 11.76 -13.62
CA SER A 375 7.07 10.30 -13.60
C SER A 375 8.29 9.56 -13.03
N GLU A 376 9.50 9.99 -13.41
CA GLU A 376 10.76 9.41 -12.92
C GLU A 376 11.00 9.77 -11.43
N ALA A 377 10.69 11.01 -11.02
CA ALA A 377 10.82 11.42 -9.62
C ALA A 377 9.77 10.76 -8.70
N ALA A 378 8.52 10.59 -9.16
CA ALA A 378 7.46 9.97 -8.37
C ALA A 378 7.70 8.48 -8.11
N SER A 379 8.46 7.83 -8.98
CA SER A 379 8.86 6.41 -8.84
C SER A 379 10.00 6.21 -7.83
N ASN A 380 10.60 7.29 -7.31
CA ASN A 380 11.81 7.26 -6.48
C ASN A 380 11.70 8.22 -5.27
N PRO A 381 11.42 7.70 -4.05
CA PRO A 381 11.18 8.53 -2.86
C PRO A 381 12.29 9.52 -2.45
N ASP A 382 13.54 9.24 -2.83
CA ASP A 382 14.72 10.08 -2.51
C ASP A 382 15.19 10.95 -3.70
N ALA A 383 14.37 11.07 -4.76
CA ALA A 383 14.78 11.73 -6.00
C ALA A 383 14.87 13.26 -5.92
N LEU A 384 14.35 13.91 -4.87
CA LEU A 384 14.22 15.36 -4.79
C LEU A 384 15.53 16.15 -5.03
N PRO A 385 16.67 15.82 -4.40
CA PRO A 385 17.94 16.48 -4.69
C PRO A 385 18.41 16.27 -6.14
N MET A 386 18.20 15.07 -6.69
CA MET A 386 18.61 14.73 -8.05
C MET A 386 17.72 15.41 -9.10
N LEU A 387 16.42 15.51 -8.82
CA LEU A 387 15.47 16.26 -9.61
C LEU A 387 15.88 17.74 -9.67
N GLN A 388 16.23 18.36 -8.53
CA GLN A 388 16.69 19.74 -8.51
C GLN A 388 17.98 19.97 -9.31
N TYR A 389 18.96 19.07 -9.17
CA TYR A 389 20.19 19.15 -9.96
C TYR A 389 19.90 18.99 -11.46
N THR A 390 19.07 18.02 -11.84
CA THR A 390 18.65 17.80 -13.24
C THR A 390 17.95 19.02 -13.80
N LEU A 391 17.03 19.64 -13.05
CA LEU A 391 16.33 20.86 -13.42
C LEU A 391 17.28 22.06 -13.57
N GLN A 392 18.30 22.16 -12.70
CA GLN A 392 19.34 23.19 -12.82
C GLN A 392 20.20 22.99 -14.07
N GLU A 393 20.64 21.76 -14.37
CA GLU A 393 21.40 21.47 -15.59
C GLU A 393 20.58 21.73 -16.86
N LEU A 394 19.30 21.34 -16.85
CA LEU A 394 18.36 21.67 -17.92
C LEU A 394 18.23 23.19 -18.11
N TYR A 395 18.19 23.96 -17.01
CA TYR A 395 18.18 25.42 -17.08
C TYR A 395 19.48 25.98 -17.66
N LEU A 396 20.64 25.52 -17.19
CA LEU A 396 21.93 26.03 -17.64
C LEU A 396 22.20 25.74 -19.12
N GLN A 397 21.70 24.61 -19.63
CA GLN A 397 21.88 24.16 -21.02
C GLN A 397 20.63 24.38 -21.90
N ARG A 398 19.69 25.22 -21.44
CA ARG A 398 18.45 25.54 -22.16
C ARG A 398 18.73 26.25 -23.49
N SER A 399 17.74 26.24 -24.38
CA SER A 399 17.81 26.98 -25.64
C SER A 399 17.80 28.50 -25.44
N LYS A 400 18.15 29.25 -26.49
CA LYS A 400 18.12 30.72 -26.48
C LYS A 400 16.72 31.30 -26.20
N ASP A 401 15.67 30.56 -26.51
CA ASP A 401 14.27 30.94 -26.27
C ASP A 401 13.73 30.44 -24.91
N ASN A 402 14.61 30.15 -23.95
CA ASN A 402 14.28 29.67 -22.60
C ASN A 402 13.49 28.33 -22.57
N ARG A 403 13.63 27.49 -23.59
CA ARG A 403 13.08 26.12 -23.60
C ARG A 403 14.05 25.11 -23.00
N LEU A 404 13.57 24.32 -22.04
CA LEU A 404 14.24 23.18 -21.42
C LEU A 404 14.12 21.96 -22.33
N LEU A 405 15.23 21.37 -22.75
CA LEU A 405 15.31 20.46 -23.92
C LEU A 405 15.31 18.98 -23.52
N VAL A 406 14.54 18.15 -24.24
CA VAL A 406 14.54 16.69 -24.05
C VAL A 406 15.89 16.09 -24.42
N SER A 407 16.58 16.65 -25.41
CA SER A 407 17.92 16.22 -25.81
C SER A 407 18.95 16.33 -24.67
N VAL A 408 18.87 17.41 -23.88
CA VAL A 408 19.75 17.62 -22.72
C VAL A 408 19.41 16.62 -21.63
N TYR A 409 18.13 16.41 -21.34
CA TYR A 409 17.68 15.40 -20.37
C TYR A 409 18.12 13.97 -20.75
N LYS A 410 17.98 13.58 -22.02
CA LYS A 410 18.49 12.29 -22.54
C LYS A 410 20.03 12.21 -22.44
N ALA A 411 20.76 13.29 -22.73
CA ALA A 411 22.22 13.35 -22.62
C ALA A 411 22.74 13.37 -21.17
N LEU A 412 21.92 13.78 -20.21
CA LEU A 412 22.18 13.62 -18.78
C LEU A 412 21.94 12.17 -18.32
N GLY A 413 21.17 11.39 -19.07
CA GLY A 413 20.80 10.01 -18.73
C GLY A 413 19.61 9.93 -17.78
N GLY A 414 18.67 10.88 -17.86
CA GLY A 414 17.55 10.99 -16.92
C GLY A 414 17.94 11.64 -15.59
N ILE A 415 17.07 11.54 -14.58
CA ILE A 415 17.36 11.97 -13.21
C ILE A 415 18.48 11.10 -12.61
N GLU A 416 18.47 9.79 -12.88
CA GLU A 416 19.51 8.88 -12.38
C GLU A 416 20.90 9.15 -12.99
N GLY A 417 21.00 9.49 -14.27
CA GLY A 417 22.30 9.68 -14.94
C GLY A 417 23.06 10.93 -14.46
N ALA A 418 22.32 11.92 -13.94
CA ALA A 418 22.87 13.15 -13.40
C ALA A 418 23.79 12.91 -12.17
N ILE A 419 23.54 11.85 -11.39
CA ILE A 419 24.34 11.52 -10.20
C ILE A 419 25.79 11.14 -10.56
N GLY A 420 26.00 10.48 -11.71
CA GLY A 420 27.32 10.04 -12.16
C GLY A 420 28.21 11.22 -12.55
N LYS A 421 27.65 12.28 -13.16
CA LYS A 421 28.39 13.51 -13.47
C LYS A 421 28.75 14.29 -12.21
N ASN A 422 27.82 14.40 -11.26
CA ASN A 422 28.09 15.02 -9.96
C ASN A 422 29.21 14.29 -9.21
N ALA A 423 29.21 12.94 -9.24
CA ALA A 423 30.26 12.13 -8.63
C ALA A 423 31.65 12.39 -9.24
N GLU A 424 31.75 12.50 -10.57
CA GLU A 424 33.01 12.87 -11.22
C GLU A 424 33.46 14.29 -10.87
N GLN A 425 32.53 15.24 -10.74
CA GLN A 425 32.85 16.61 -10.35
C GLN A 425 33.34 16.70 -8.90
N ALA A 426 32.69 16.00 -7.97
CA ALA A 426 33.11 15.90 -6.58
C ALA A 426 34.52 15.29 -6.48
N ILE A 427 34.80 14.23 -7.25
CA ILE A 427 36.14 13.66 -7.34
C ILE A 427 37.15 14.64 -7.91
N LYS A 428 36.79 15.46 -8.91
CA LYS A 428 37.75 16.34 -9.59
C LYS A 428 38.48 17.26 -8.61
N GLY A 429 37.78 17.77 -7.58
CA GLY A 429 38.31 18.66 -6.54
C GLY A 429 39.27 18.02 -5.52
N LEU A 430 39.36 16.69 -5.47
CA LEU A 430 40.19 15.97 -4.51
C LEU A 430 41.67 15.89 -4.93
N THR A 431 42.57 15.77 -3.96
CA THR A 431 44.00 15.52 -4.18
C THR A 431 44.23 14.12 -4.77
N ALA A 432 45.43 13.87 -5.31
CA ALA A 432 45.77 12.56 -5.86
C ALA A 432 45.73 11.44 -4.80
N ALA A 433 46.13 11.74 -3.56
CA ALA A 433 46.09 10.78 -2.45
C ALA A 433 44.66 10.44 -2.04
N GLN A 434 43.78 11.44 -1.90
CA GLN A 434 42.36 11.26 -1.62
C GLN A 434 41.64 10.45 -2.71
N LYS A 435 41.99 10.70 -3.99
CA LYS A 435 41.47 9.92 -5.13
C LYS A 435 41.89 8.45 -5.07
N ALA A 436 43.11 8.16 -4.62
CA ALA A 436 43.64 6.81 -4.51
C ALA A 436 42.95 5.97 -3.41
N SER A 437 42.28 6.61 -2.45
CA SER A 437 41.49 5.94 -1.40
C SER A 437 40.16 5.38 -1.89
N LEU A 438 39.70 5.75 -3.10
CA LEU A 438 38.37 5.37 -3.61
C LEU A 438 38.12 3.85 -3.67
N PRO A 439 39.03 3.00 -4.20
CA PRO A 439 38.82 1.55 -4.24
C PRO A 439 38.56 0.95 -2.85
N ARG A 440 39.27 1.46 -1.84
CA ARG A 440 39.13 1.00 -0.46
C ARG A 440 37.78 1.42 0.13
N VAL A 441 37.36 2.67 -0.07
CA VAL A 441 36.05 3.15 0.38
C VAL A 441 34.90 2.39 -0.31
N LEU A 442 35.01 2.13 -1.62
CA LEU A 442 34.01 1.32 -2.34
C LEU A 442 33.95 -0.12 -1.81
N SER A 443 35.06 -0.74 -1.39
CA SER A 443 35.07 -2.08 -0.77
C SER A 443 34.32 -2.17 0.57
N LEU A 444 34.12 -1.03 1.24
CA LEU A 444 33.33 -0.95 2.46
C LEU A 444 31.84 -0.83 2.14
N LEU A 445 31.50 -0.15 1.04
CA LEU A 445 30.14 0.25 0.68
C LEU A 445 29.43 -0.68 -0.31
N VAL A 446 30.17 -1.38 -1.16
CA VAL A 446 29.60 -2.24 -2.20
C VAL A 446 29.58 -3.69 -1.72
N THR A 447 28.44 -4.35 -1.92
CA THR A 447 28.30 -5.79 -1.72
C THR A 447 27.39 -6.37 -2.81
N LEU A 448 27.36 -7.69 -2.90
CA LEU A 448 26.38 -8.41 -3.73
C LEU A 448 25.31 -9.00 -2.81
N ARG A 449 24.08 -9.11 -3.33
CA ARG A 449 22.96 -9.81 -2.67
C ARG A 449 23.23 -11.31 -2.60
N GLU A 450 22.33 -12.06 -1.95
CA GLU A 450 22.45 -13.52 -1.83
C GLU A 450 22.47 -14.26 -3.17
N ASP A 451 21.96 -13.64 -4.24
CA ASP A 451 22.01 -14.16 -5.61
C ASP A 451 23.41 -14.04 -6.26
N GLU A 452 24.37 -13.39 -5.59
CA GLU A 452 25.73 -13.12 -6.07
C GLU A 452 25.81 -12.36 -7.40
N GLN A 453 24.71 -11.74 -7.83
CA GLN A 453 24.61 -11.03 -9.11
C GLN A 453 24.10 -9.61 -8.93
N THR A 454 23.15 -9.40 -8.01
CA THR A 454 22.56 -8.10 -7.78
C THR A 454 23.49 -7.25 -6.93
N ILE A 455 24.03 -6.18 -7.53
CA ILE A 455 24.82 -5.16 -6.85
C ILE A 455 23.92 -4.39 -5.89
N THR A 456 24.32 -4.32 -4.62
CA THR A 456 23.63 -3.52 -3.61
C THR A 456 24.66 -2.80 -2.73
N SER A 457 24.18 -1.83 -1.97
CA SER A 457 25.02 -1.09 -1.03
C SER A 457 24.88 -1.62 0.39
N ARG A 458 25.95 -1.49 1.17
CA ARG A 458 25.95 -1.71 2.61
C ARG A 458 26.57 -0.50 3.31
N SER A 459 26.37 -0.43 4.62
CA SER A 459 26.94 0.60 5.46
C SER A 459 28.39 0.28 5.81
N GLY A 460 29.30 1.21 5.52
CA GLY A 460 30.67 1.21 6.02
C GLY A 460 30.72 1.88 7.40
N ARG A 461 31.48 1.32 8.34
CA ARG A 461 31.66 1.95 9.66
C ARG A 461 32.77 2.98 9.57
N VAL A 462 32.57 4.17 10.16
CA VAL A 462 33.59 5.23 10.13
C VAL A 462 34.92 4.77 10.75
N GLN A 463 34.87 3.89 11.74
CA GLN A 463 36.05 3.28 12.38
C GLN A 463 36.91 2.42 11.43
N GLN A 464 36.35 1.97 10.29
CA GLN A 464 37.08 1.20 9.29
C GLN A 464 37.96 2.08 8.38
N LEU A 465 37.79 3.40 8.44
CA LEU A 465 38.61 4.38 7.70
C LEU A 465 39.94 4.61 8.45
N GLN A 466 41.05 4.24 7.80
CA GLN A 466 42.37 4.18 8.43
C GLN A 466 43.15 5.49 8.28
N THR A 467 42.99 6.17 7.14
CA THR A 467 43.75 7.36 6.77
C THR A 467 42.91 8.63 6.79
N ASP A 468 43.54 9.78 6.95
CA ASP A 468 42.84 11.08 6.84
C ASP A 468 42.34 11.35 5.41
N ASP A 469 43.02 10.79 4.41
CA ASP A 469 42.59 10.86 3.01
C ASP A 469 41.29 10.08 2.74
N GLU A 470 41.11 8.90 3.37
CA GLU A 470 39.85 8.14 3.32
C GLU A 470 38.70 8.90 3.98
N ARG A 471 38.97 9.53 5.14
CA ARG A 471 37.97 10.34 5.87
C ARG A 471 37.56 11.56 5.05
N MET A 472 38.53 12.25 4.45
CA MET A 472 38.29 13.42 3.60
C MET A 472 37.50 13.06 2.32
N LEU A 473 37.79 11.90 1.71
CA LEU A 473 37.00 11.40 0.58
C LEU A 473 35.55 11.12 0.98
N VAL A 474 35.32 10.39 2.07
CA VAL A 474 33.96 10.09 2.56
C VAL A 474 33.22 11.37 2.92
N GLN A 475 33.88 12.30 3.62
CA GLN A 475 33.33 13.60 3.96
C GLN A 475 32.93 14.39 2.71
N THR A 476 33.82 14.51 1.73
CA THR A 476 33.52 15.19 0.46
C THR A 476 32.33 14.55 -0.26
N MET A 477 32.22 13.22 -0.24
CA MET A 477 31.09 12.51 -0.83
C MET A 477 29.78 12.74 -0.07
N VAL A 478 29.82 12.87 1.25
CA VAL A 478 28.64 13.22 2.07
C VAL A 478 28.23 14.68 1.83
N GLU A 479 29.18 15.60 1.77
CA GLU A 479 28.95 17.02 1.48
C GLU A 479 28.30 17.23 0.11
N ASN A 480 28.75 16.48 -0.90
CA ASN A 480 28.18 16.49 -2.25
C ASN A 480 26.91 15.63 -2.39
N ARG A 481 26.36 15.12 -1.27
CA ARG A 481 25.13 14.31 -1.19
C ARG A 481 25.18 13.00 -2.00
N LEU A 482 26.39 12.46 -2.21
CA LEU A 482 26.62 11.19 -2.88
C LEU A 482 26.63 10.03 -1.88
N PHE A 483 27.07 10.30 -0.64
CA PHE A 483 26.99 9.40 0.51
C PHE A 483 26.09 9.97 1.61
N VAL A 484 25.65 9.09 2.52
CA VAL A 484 24.75 9.37 3.63
C VAL A 484 25.39 8.82 4.91
N SER A 485 25.58 9.69 5.90
CA SER A 485 25.97 9.29 7.26
C SER A 485 24.73 8.88 8.06
N HIS A 486 24.76 7.74 8.73
CA HIS A 486 23.68 7.20 9.57
C HIS A 486 24.23 6.45 10.80
N LEU A 487 23.39 6.15 11.80
CA LEU A 487 23.75 5.24 12.89
C LEU A 487 23.22 3.85 12.61
N GLN A 488 24.09 2.85 12.76
CA GLN A 488 23.69 1.44 12.78
C GLN A 488 24.17 0.83 14.08
N ASN A 489 23.24 0.30 14.89
CA ASN A 489 23.53 -0.27 16.23
C ASN A 489 24.29 0.69 17.18
N GLY A 490 24.06 2.00 17.05
CA GLY A 490 24.73 3.02 17.87
C GLY A 490 26.14 3.42 17.40
N GLU A 491 26.63 2.87 16.29
CA GLU A 491 27.93 3.23 15.70
C GLU A 491 27.78 4.15 14.47
N PRO A 492 28.64 5.18 14.31
CA PRO A 492 28.64 6.05 13.14
C PRO A 492 29.04 5.29 11.88
N CYS A 493 28.14 5.29 10.90
CA CYS A 493 28.29 4.61 9.62
C CYS A 493 28.06 5.57 8.46
N PHE A 494 28.60 5.24 7.30
CA PHE A 494 28.36 5.92 6.03
C PHE A 494 27.88 4.89 5.00
N SER A 495 27.00 5.33 4.10
CA SER A 495 26.36 4.51 3.06
C SER A 495 26.25 5.32 1.78
N ILE A 496 25.93 4.65 0.68
CA ILE A 496 25.65 5.34 -0.59
C ILE A 496 24.28 6.01 -0.50
N ALA A 497 24.16 7.25 -0.98
CA ALA A 497 22.90 7.99 -0.95
C ALA A 497 21.83 7.38 -1.85
N HIS A 498 22.24 6.82 -2.98
CA HIS A 498 21.35 6.14 -3.91
C HIS A 498 22.10 5.07 -4.70
N GLU A 499 21.54 3.86 -4.83
CA GLU A 499 22.17 2.75 -5.56
C GLU A 499 22.39 3.03 -7.07
N ALA A 500 21.73 4.05 -7.63
CA ALA A 500 22.01 4.54 -8.98
C ALA A 500 23.47 4.97 -9.14
N LEU A 501 24.12 5.42 -8.05
CA LEU A 501 25.54 5.76 -8.03
C LEU A 501 26.41 4.56 -8.46
N LEU A 502 26.05 3.34 -8.07
CA LEU A 502 26.83 2.13 -8.42
C LEU A 502 26.72 1.76 -9.90
N ARG A 503 25.60 2.13 -10.55
CA ARG A 503 25.27 1.77 -11.93
C ARG A 503 25.63 2.86 -12.94
N ARG A 504 25.60 4.13 -12.52
CA ARG A 504 25.75 5.30 -13.41
C ARG A 504 27.05 6.06 -13.21
N TRP A 505 27.83 5.76 -12.18
CA TRP A 505 29.15 6.37 -11.97
C TRP A 505 30.25 5.52 -12.62
N PRO A 506 30.91 6.00 -13.69
CA PRO A 506 31.83 5.16 -14.46
C PRO A 506 32.97 4.54 -13.63
N ARG A 507 33.52 5.26 -12.65
CA ARG A 507 34.55 4.74 -11.75
C ARG A 507 34.05 3.64 -10.84
N ALA A 508 32.84 3.77 -10.28
CA ALA A 508 32.26 2.72 -9.46
C ALA A 508 31.93 1.49 -10.31
N THR A 509 31.33 1.66 -11.48
CA THR A 509 31.00 0.54 -12.38
C THR A 509 32.26 -0.19 -12.86
N ALA A 510 33.33 0.54 -13.22
CA ALA A 510 34.62 -0.06 -13.57
C ALA A 510 35.22 -0.84 -12.39
N TRP A 511 35.23 -0.25 -11.19
CA TRP A 511 35.73 -0.90 -9.97
C TRP A 511 34.94 -2.16 -9.62
N ILE A 512 33.60 -2.12 -9.73
CA ILE A 512 32.74 -3.28 -9.49
C ILE A 512 33.04 -4.40 -10.48
N THR A 513 33.20 -4.05 -11.77
CA THR A 513 33.51 -5.03 -12.82
C THR A 513 34.87 -5.69 -12.57
N GLU A 514 35.87 -4.92 -12.15
CA GLU A 514 37.21 -5.42 -11.82
C GLU A 514 37.22 -6.34 -10.59
N HIS A 515 36.38 -6.07 -9.59
CA HIS A 515 36.39 -6.78 -8.31
C HIS A 515 35.17 -7.69 -8.06
N HIS A 516 34.38 -7.96 -9.10
CA HIS A 516 33.14 -8.74 -9.02
C HIS A 516 33.35 -10.10 -8.32
N ASP A 517 34.37 -10.86 -8.73
CA ASP A 517 34.67 -12.17 -8.14
C ASP A 517 35.02 -12.08 -6.65
N SER A 518 35.77 -11.04 -6.25
CA SER A 518 36.11 -10.83 -4.83
C SER A 518 34.89 -10.42 -4.01
N LEU A 519 33.97 -9.64 -4.58
CA LEU A 519 32.70 -9.25 -3.95
C LEU A 519 31.76 -10.45 -3.79
N SER A 520 31.66 -11.31 -4.80
CA SER A 520 30.88 -12.57 -4.75
C SER A 520 31.43 -13.50 -3.66
N VAL A 521 32.75 -13.75 -3.66
CA VAL A 521 33.38 -14.58 -2.63
C VAL A 521 33.18 -13.99 -1.23
N LYS A 522 33.29 -12.67 -1.08
CA LYS A 522 33.08 -11.99 0.21
C LYS A 522 31.65 -12.12 0.71
N SER A 523 30.66 -11.86 -0.15
CA SER A 523 29.24 -11.99 0.20
C SER A 523 28.92 -13.43 0.62
N ARG A 524 29.32 -14.41 -0.20
CA ARG A 524 29.15 -15.84 0.09
C ARG A 524 29.81 -16.24 1.41
N LEU A 525 31.03 -15.76 1.67
CA LEU A 525 31.76 -16.02 2.91
C LEU A 525 31.03 -15.46 4.14
N HIS A 526 30.48 -14.25 4.04
CA HIS A 526 29.72 -13.61 5.11
C HIS A 526 28.48 -14.43 5.49
N HIS A 527 27.67 -14.83 4.51
CA HIS A 527 26.48 -15.65 4.74
C HIS A 527 26.81 -17.03 5.33
N LEU A 528 27.85 -17.70 4.82
CA LEU A 528 28.28 -19.00 5.34
C LEU A 528 28.83 -18.90 6.76
N THR A 529 29.53 -17.80 7.09
CA THR A 529 30.03 -17.53 8.45
C THR A 529 28.87 -17.35 9.44
N ASN A 530 27.87 -16.53 9.08
CA ASN A 530 26.68 -16.31 9.92
C ASN A 530 25.91 -17.62 10.18
N ARG A 531 25.74 -18.46 9.14
CA ARG A 531 25.12 -19.77 9.29
C ARG A 531 25.93 -20.71 10.19
N TRP A 532 27.24 -20.74 10.02
CA TRP A 532 28.13 -21.54 10.88
C TRP A 532 28.04 -21.10 12.35
N GLN A 533 27.90 -19.80 12.62
CA GLN A 533 27.70 -19.29 13.98
C GLN A 533 26.34 -19.67 14.58
N ALA A 534 25.24 -19.49 13.82
CA ALA A 534 23.90 -19.84 14.26
C ALA A 534 23.80 -21.33 14.65
N GLU A 535 24.56 -22.17 13.95
CA GLU A 535 24.64 -23.62 14.16
C GLU A 535 25.73 -24.02 15.16
N SER A 536 26.04 -23.13 16.12
CA SER A 536 27.01 -23.38 17.21
C SER A 536 28.40 -23.81 16.73
N LYS A 537 28.87 -23.23 15.62
CA LYS A 537 30.18 -23.51 15.00
C LYS A 537 30.36 -24.98 14.59
N ASN A 538 29.27 -25.66 14.19
CA ASN A 538 29.31 -27.06 13.76
C ASN A 538 30.18 -27.27 12.49
N ASN A 539 31.05 -28.28 12.54
CA ASN A 539 31.97 -28.64 11.46
C ASN A 539 31.28 -28.98 10.12
N ALA A 540 29.99 -29.33 10.11
CA ALA A 540 29.23 -29.64 8.89
C ALA A 540 29.13 -28.44 7.93
N TYR A 541 29.17 -27.21 8.46
CA TYR A 541 28.99 -25.97 7.68
C TYR A 541 30.31 -25.32 7.23
N LEU A 542 31.46 -25.93 7.53
CA LEU A 542 32.77 -25.44 7.08
C LEU A 542 32.97 -25.61 5.57
N LEU A 543 33.74 -24.71 4.94
CA LEU A 543 34.04 -24.76 3.51
C LEU A 543 34.70 -26.08 3.13
N ALA A 544 34.23 -26.66 2.01
CA ALA A 544 34.83 -27.85 1.43
C ALA A 544 36.23 -27.54 0.86
N GLU A 545 37.09 -28.57 0.83
CA GLU A 545 38.38 -28.50 0.14
C GLU A 545 38.17 -28.29 -1.37
N GLY A 546 38.91 -27.37 -1.98
CA GLY A 546 38.81 -27.03 -3.40
C GLY A 546 38.61 -25.53 -3.63
N LYS A 547 37.94 -25.18 -4.74
CA LYS A 547 37.72 -23.80 -5.19
C LYS A 547 37.15 -22.87 -4.09
N PRO A 548 36.10 -23.23 -3.32
CA PRO A 548 35.54 -22.35 -2.29
C PRO A 548 36.52 -21.96 -1.16
N LEU A 549 37.34 -22.92 -0.69
CA LEU A 549 38.35 -22.65 0.33
C LEU A 549 39.55 -21.87 -0.23
N GLN A 550 39.94 -22.12 -1.48
CA GLN A 550 41.01 -21.37 -2.15
C GLN A 550 40.62 -19.91 -2.38
N GLU A 551 39.40 -19.67 -2.87
CA GLU A 551 38.84 -18.33 -3.05
C GLU A 551 38.80 -17.57 -1.73
N ALA A 552 38.33 -18.19 -0.64
CA ALA A 552 38.31 -17.57 0.68
C ALA A 552 39.73 -17.24 1.20
N LEU A 553 40.73 -18.10 0.96
CA LEU A 553 42.12 -17.84 1.33
C LEU A 553 42.77 -16.74 0.48
N LEU A 554 42.43 -16.65 -0.81
CA LEU A 554 42.89 -15.57 -1.69
C LEU A 554 42.27 -14.22 -1.26
N LEU A 555 40.98 -14.22 -0.92
CA LEU A 555 40.30 -13.04 -0.39
C LEU A 555 40.92 -12.58 0.94
N ALA A 556 41.27 -13.52 1.83
CA ALA A 556 41.93 -13.21 3.11
C ALA A 556 43.31 -12.53 2.94
N ASN A 557 43.98 -12.74 1.81
CA ASN A 557 45.25 -12.10 1.48
C ASN A 557 45.08 -10.80 0.67
N ASN A 558 43.85 -10.41 0.34
CA ASN A 558 43.56 -9.19 -0.43
C ASN A 558 43.43 -7.99 0.51
N SER A 559 44.35 -7.02 0.38
CA SER A 559 44.39 -5.83 1.24
C SER A 559 43.16 -4.91 1.12
N LEU A 560 42.42 -4.98 0.00
CA LEU A 560 41.19 -4.19 -0.19
C LEU A 560 40.03 -4.75 0.63
N PHE A 561 39.94 -6.08 0.80
CA PHE A 561 38.80 -6.73 1.45
C PHE A 561 39.17 -7.24 2.84
N GLN A 562 39.06 -6.36 3.85
CA GLN A 562 39.19 -6.78 5.24
C GLN A 562 38.07 -7.73 5.65
N LEU A 563 38.47 -8.82 6.29
CA LEU A 563 37.61 -9.83 6.91
C LEU A 563 37.45 -9.52 8.40
N ASP A 564 36.26 -9.76 8.94
CA ASP A 564 36.06 -9.66 10.37
C ASP A 564 36.68 -10.86 11.13
N THR A 565 36.70 -10.79 12.46
CA THR A 565 37.30 -11.83 13.32
C THR A 565 36.64 -13.19 13.15
N GLU A 566 35.35 -13.22 12.81
CA GLU A 566 34.56 -14.43 12.73
C GLU A 566 34.71 -15.09 11.35
N GLU A 567 34.73 -14.30 10.27
CA GLU A 567 35.06 -14.72 8.90
C GLU A 567 36.48 -15.30 8.85
N ALA A 568 37.45 -14.64 9.50
CA ALA A 568 38.80 -15.16 9.63
C ALA A 568 38.83 -16.49 10.43
N GLY A 569 38.05 -16.59 11.51
CA GLY A 569 37.88 -17.80 12.29
C GLY A 569 37.28 -18.96 11.49
N PHE A 570 36.29 -18.68 10.66
CA PHE A 570 35.63 -19.65 9.78
C PHE A 570 36.59 -20.19 8.71
N ILE A 571 37.38 -19.33 8.08
CA ILE A 571 38.43 -19.75 7.12
C ILE A 571 39.46 -20.63 7.81
N GLN A 572 39.92 -20.26 9.01
CA GLN A 572 40.90 -21.05 9.76
C GLN A 572 40.36 -22.43 10.15
N ALA A 573 39.12 -22.51 10.63
CA ALA A 573 38.46 -23.78 10.97
C ALA A 573 38.29 -24.67 9.72
N SER A 574 37.88 -24.09 8.59
CA SER A 574 37.75 -24.77 7.31
C SER A 574 39.10 -25.29 6.80
N ALA A 575 40.15 -24.48 6.88
CA ALA A 575 41.51 -24.85 6.50
C ALA A 575 42.10 -25.95 7.41
N LYS A 576 41.75 -25.97 8.70
CA LYS A 576 42.16 -27.02 9.65
C LYS A 576 41.47 -28.35 9.32
N LYS A 577 40.16 -28.35 9.06
CA LYS A 577 39.40 -29.54 8.62
C LYS A 577 39.95 -30.10 7.31
N ALA A 578 40.22 -29.24 6.32
CA ALA A 578 40.83 -29.65 5.05
C ALA A 578 42.24 -30.25 5.24
N ARG A 579 43.05 -29.74 6.16
CA ARG A 579 44.35 -30.36 6.52
C ARG A 579 44.19 -31.73 7.18
N MET A 580 43.24 -31.90 8.08
CA MET A 580 42.96 -33.20 8.72
C MET A 580 42.44 -34.23 7.72
N LEU A 581 41.54 -33.85 6.82
CA LEU A 581 41.04 -34.73 5.75
C LEU A 581 42.15 -35.13 4.76
N ARG A 582 43.07 -34.22 4.41
CA ARG A 582 44.26 -34.55 3.59
C ARG A 582 45.17 -35.59 4.27
N TRP A 583 45.36 -35.47 5.58
CA TRP A 583 46.11 -36.46 6.36
C TRP A 583 45.40 -37.82 6.41
N GLY A 584 44.07 -37.83 6.64
CA GLY A 584 43.25 -39.04 6.60
C GLY A 584 43.23 -39.73 5.22
N ARG A 585 43.19 -38.95 4.13
CA ARG A 585 43.30 -39.45 2.74
C ARG A 585 44.66 -40.07 2.45
N ARG A 586 45.76 -39.48 2.94
CA ARG A 586 47.11 -40.06 2.78
C ARG A 586 47.26 -41.39 3.53
N MET A 587 46.65 -41.53 4.71
CA MET A 587 46.58 -42.79 5.45
C MET A 587 45.72 -43.84 4.75
N THR A 588 44.60 -43.44 4.14
CA THR A 588 43.76 -44.36 3.33
C THR A 588 44.38 -44.73 2.00
N VAL A 589 45.21 -43.87 1.37
CA VAL A 589 45.98 -44.23 0.16
C VAL A 589 47.05 -45.28 0.49
N ALA A 590 47.72 -45.18 1.64
CA ALA A 590 48.63 -46.23 2.12
C ALA A 590 47.89 -47.56 2.40
N LEU A 591 46.65 -47.49 2.91
CA LEU A 591 45.76 -48.64 3.08
C LEU A 591 45.27 -49.21 1.72
N LEU A 592 45.05 -48.35 0.72
CA LEU A 592 44.62 -48.71 -0.63
C LEU A 592 45.71 -49.44 -1.43
N CYS A 593 46.99 -49.19 -1.16
CA CYS A 593 48.11 -49.98 -1.69
C CYS A 593 48.11 -51.43 -1.19
N VAL A 594 47.52 -51.70 -0.02
CA VAL A 594 47.30 -53.06 0.51
C VAL A 594 46.02 -53.68 -0.08
N LEU A 595 44.99 -52.87 -0.32
CA LEU A 595 43.71 -53.29 -0.96
C LEU A 595 43.81 -53.50 -2.47
N THR A 596 44.79 -52.93 -3.17
CA THR A 596 44.99 -53.17 -4.61
C THR A 596 45.41 -54.61 -4.91
N PHE A 597 46.06 -55.28 -3.95
CA PHE A 597 46.35 -56.71 -4.01
C PHE A 597 45.09 -57.59 -3.85
N THR A 598 44.07 -57.09 -3.15
CA THR A 598 42.77 -57.77 -3.01
C THR A 598 41.79 -57.41 -4.14
N ALA A 599 41.98 -56.30 -4.84
CA ALA A 599 41.12 -55.81 -5.92
C ALA A 599 41.13 -56.68 -7.19
N VAL A 600 42.21 -57.43 -7.47
CA VAL A 600 42.25 -58.42 -8.56
C VAL A 600 41.20 -59.53 -8.35
N ILE A 601 40.86 -59.82 -7.10
CA ILE A 601 39.85 -60.82 -6.72
C ILE A 601 38.42 -60.22 -6.80
N MET A 602 38.27 -58.91 -6.58
CA MET A 602 36.97 -58.21 -6.59
C MET A 602 36.50 -57.78 -7.99
N SER A 603 37.35 -57.86 -9.01
CA SER A 603 36.96 -57.63 -10.42
C SER A 603 35.87 -58.59 -10.93
N ILE A 604 35.58 -59.66 -10.18
CA ILE A 604 34.50 -60.61 -10.44
C ILE A 604 33.15 -60.13 -9.86
N LYS A 605 33.13 -59.12 -8.97
CA LYS A 605 31.91 -58.57 -8.32
C LYS A 605 31.40 -57.25 -8.92
N SER A 606 31.73 -56.97 -10.18
CA SER A 606 31.41 -55.71 -10.89
C SER A 606 29.94 -55.54 -11.31
N PHE A 607 29.00 -56.30 -10.73
CA PHE A 607 27.57 -56.18 -10.99
C PHE A 607 26.81 -55.41 -9.88
N GLU A 608 27.42 -55.21 -8.69
CA GLU A 608 26.80 -54.45 -7.58
C GLU A 608 26.96 -52.93 -7.69
N ALA A 609 27.93 -52.43 -8.48
CA ALA A 609 28.21 -51.00 -8.62
C ALA A 609 27.18 -50.25 -9.49
N GLU A 610 26.49 -50.95 -10.37
CA GLU A 610 25.44 -50.37 -11.24
C GLU A 610 24.16 -50.05 -10.44
N GLN A 611 23.87 -50.83 -9.38
CA GLN A 611 22.74 -50.60 -8.47
C GLN A 611 22.93 -49.36 -7.56
N GLN A 612 24.16 -49.05 -7.13
CA GLN A 612 24.40 -47.90 -6.24
C GLN A 612 24.31 -46.54 -6.95
N ALA A 613 24.59 -46.48 -8.25
CA ALA A 613 24.44 -45.27 -9.05
C ALA A 613 22.95 -44.94 -9.32
N GLN A 614 22.13 -45.96 -9.58
CA GLN A 614 20.68 -45.80 -9.69
C GLN A 614 20.03 -45.38 -8.35
N GLN A 615 20.49 -45.92 -7.21
CA GLN A 615 19.96 -45.53 -5.90
C GLN A 615 20.21 -44.05 -5.54
N LYS A 616 21.37 -43.48 -5.92
CA LYS A 616 21.64 -42.06 -5.69
C LYS A 616 20.81 -41.13 -6.58
N ARG A 617 20.48 -41.58 -7.80
CA ARG A 617 19.59 -40.85 -8.72
C ARG A 617 18.14 -40.84 -8.23
N LEU A 618 17.61 -42.02 -7.86
CA LEU A 618 16.28 -42.16 -7.25
C LEU A 618 16.18 -41.36 -5.95
N ALA A 619 17.24 -41.30 -5.13
CA ALA A 619 17.22 -40.49 -3.92
C ALA A 619 17.12 -38.97 -4.17
N ALA A 620 17.73 -38.45 -5.25
CA ALA A 620 17.62 -37.03 -5.62
C ALA A 620 16.26 -36.70 -6.26
N GLU A 621 15.77 -37.58 -7.15
CA GLU A 621 14.45 -37.43 -7.78
C GLU A 621 13.30 -37.57 -6.75
N ASN A 622 13.42 -38.48 -5.77
CA ASN A 622 12.47 -38.61 -4.66
C ASN A 622 12.49 -37.42 -3.71
N LEU A 623 13.67 -36.86 -3.43
CA LEU A 623 13.78 -35.66 -2.59
C LEU A 623 13.12 -34.45 -3.26
N LEU A 624 13.33 -34.27 -4.57
CA LEU A 624 12.66 -33.22 -5.36
C LEU A 624 11.14 -33.43 -5.42
N GLY A 625 10.68 -34.68 -5.62
CA GLY A 625 9.26 -35.03 -5.58
C GLY A 625 8.62 -34.74 -4.22
N PHE A 626 9.29 -35.04 -3.11
CA PHE A 626 8.84 -34.70 -1.75
C PHE A 626 8.78 -33.18 -1.52
N MET A 627 9.79 -32.45 -1.98
CA MET A 627 9.90 -31.00 -1.79
C MET A 627 8.87 -30.19 -2.59
N VAL A 628 8.36 -30.73 -3.70
CA VAL A 628 7.41 -30.02 -4.57
C VAL A 628 5.97 -30.56 -4.43
N GLY A 629 5.78 -31.85 -4.13
CA GLY A 629 4.46 -32.44 -3.88
C GLY A 629 4.04 -32.33 -2.41
N GLU A 630 4.55 -33.22 -1.55
CA GLU A 630 4.11 -33.31 -0.15
C GLU A 630 4.35 -32.03 0.67
N PHE A 631 5.39 -31.27 0.36
CA PHE A 631 5.64 -29.99 1.02
C PHE A 631 4.68 -28.89 0.53
N ALA A 632 4.28 -28.90 -0.74
CA ALA A 632 3.28 -27.99 -1.26
C ALA A 632 1.90 -28.25 -0.65
N ASP A 633 1.52 -29.52 -0.46
CA ASP A 633 0.27 -29.88 0.21
C ASP A 633 0.19 -29.33 1.65
N LYS A 634 1.30 -29.37 2.39
CA LYS A 634 1.38 -28.78 3.75
C LYS A 634 1.34 -27.25 3.74
N LEU A 635 1.91 -26.60 2.72
CA LEU A 635 1.87 -25.15 2.59
C LEU A 635 0.50 -24.64 2.14
N ARG A 636 -0.24 -25.46 1.37
CA ARG A 636 -1.64 -25.21 0.98
C ARG A 636 -2.55 -25.15 2.20
N SER A 637 -2.41 -26.08 3.14
CA SER A 637 -3.24 -26.12 4.35
C SER A 637 -3.05 -24.93 5.31
N ILE A 638 -1.91 -24.22 5.21
CA ILE A 638 -1.64 -23.02 6.04
C ILE A 638 -1.64 -21.71 5.24
N GLY A 639 -2.03 -21.73 3.97
CA GLY A 639 -2.18 -20.54 3.13
C GLY A 639 -0.86 -19.80 2.81
N ARG A 640 0.29 -20.50 2.86
CA ARG A 640 1.63 -19.91 2.65
C ARG A 640 2.32 -20.44 1.40
N MET A 641 1.60 -20.42 0.28
CA MET A 641 2.11 -20.85 -1.03
C MET A 641 3.22 -19.94 -1.56
N ASP A 642 3.35 -18.71 -1.02
CA ASP A 642 4.46 -17.80 -1.29
C ASP A 642 5.84 -18.42 -1.02
N LEU A 643 5.92 -19.41 -0.13
CA LEU A 643 7.16 -20.06 0.30
C LEU A 643 7.68 -21.14 -0.66
N LEU A 644 6.92 -21.54 -1.69
CA LEU A 644 7.30 -22.61 -2.63
C LEU A 644 8.17 -22.15 -3.81
N ASP A 645 8.27 -20.85 -4.03
CA ASP A 645 8.84 -20.26 -5.25
C ASP A 645 10.35 -20.53 -5.40
N GLY A 646 11.10 -20.44 -4.30
CA GLY A 646 12.53 -20.76 -4.30
C GLY A 646 12.84 -22.24 -4.52
N ILE A 647 11.95 -23.13 -4.08
CA ILE A 647 12.12 -24.58 -4.23
C ILE A 647 11.78 -25.01 -5.66
N SER A 648 10.70 -24.47 -6.23
CA SER A 648 10.22 -24.83 -7.56
C SER A 648 11.19 -24.41 -8.67
N ASN A 649 11.78 -23.22 -8.57
CA ASN A 649 12.78 -22.75 -9.53
C ASN A 649 14.06 -23.61 -9.52
N LYS A 650 14.50 -24.05 -8.34
CA LYS A 650 15.68 -24.91 -8.20
C LYS A 650 15.43 -26.34 -8.70
N ALA A 651 14.20 -26.83 -8.55
CA ALA A 651 13.77 -28.09 -9.16
C ALA A 651 13.75 -27.99 -10.70
N LEU A 652 13.35 -26.84 -11.25
CA LEU A 652 13.36 -26.61 -12.71
C LEU A 652 14.78 -26.56 -13.28
N GLU A 653 15.74 -25.93 -12.59
CA GLU A 653 17.17 -25.93 -12.97
C GLU A 653 17.74 -27.35 -13.10
N TYR A 654 17.38 -28.24 -12.16
CA TYR A 654 17.77 -29.65 -12.24
C TYR A 654 17.23 -30.27 -13.53
N PHE A 655 15.95 -30.12 -13.85
CA PHE A 655 15.37 -30.75 -15.05
C PHE A 655 15.79 -30.09 -16.37
N SER A 656 16.13 -28.80 -16.39
CA SER A 656 16.59 -28.09 -17.59
C SER A 656 18.01 -28.50 -18.00
N ASP A 657 18.92 -28.64 -17.03
CA ASP A 657 20.31 -29.06 -17.28
C ASP A 657 20.39 -30.46 -17.93
N PHE A 658 19.53 -31.39 -17.52
CA PHE A 658 19.51 -32.75 -18.09
C PHE A 658 18.83 -32.85 -19.46
N SER A 659 17.98 -31.89 -19.84
CA SER A 659 17.35 -31.88 -21.17
C SER A 659 18.32 -31.54 -22.31
N SER A 660 19.49 -30.99 -21.97
CA SER A 660 20.55 -30.59 -22.92
C SER A 660 21.49 -31.73 -23.32
N ALA A 661 21.52 -32.82 -22.54
CA ALA A 661 22.22 -34.05 -22.88
C ALA A 661 21.26 -34.99 -23.63
N ASN A 662 21.71 -35.63 -24.70
CA ASN A 662 20.93 -36.49 -25.61
C ASN A 662 20.24 -37.75 -24.98
N ASP A 663 20.08 -37.82 -23.66
CA ASP A 663 19.40 -38.91 -22.96
C ASP A 663 17.91 -38.58 -22.77
N HIS A 664 17.03 -39.41 -23.32
CA HIS A 664 15.59 -39.31 -23.07
C HIS A 664 15.30 -39.52 -21.58
N LEU A 665 14.66 -38.53 -20.94
CA LEU A 665 14.18 -38.65 -19.55
C LEU A 665 13.25 -39.86 -19.40
N THR A 666 13.43 -40.62 -18.31
CA THR A 666 12.54 -41.72 -17.93
C THR A 666 11.11 -41.20 -17.74
N ALA A 667 10.11 -42.10 -17.82
CA ALA A 667 8.71 -41.75 -17.56
C ALA A 667 8.53 -41.09 -16.17
N GLU A 668 9.23 -41.61 -15.16
CA GLU A 668 9.23 -41.08 -13.79
C GLU A 668 9.84 -39.67 -13.71
N ALA A 669 10.98 -39.43 -14.37
CA ALA A 669 11.58 -38.10 -14.40
C ALA A 669 10.72 -37.08 -15.18
N ARG A 670 10.07 -37.49 -16.28
CA ARG A 670 9.10 -36.66 -17.00
C ARG A 670 7.88 -36.34 -16.16
N PHE A 671 7.41 -37.31 -15.37
CA PHE A 671 6.30 -37.12 -14.44
C PHE A 671 6.65 -36.10 -13.36
N LYS A 672 7.79 -36.26 -12.66
CA LYS A 672 8.23 -35.30 -11.64
C LYS A 672 8.51 -33.90 -12.19
N HIS A 673 9.02 -33.80 -13.42
CA HIS A 673 9.13 -32.52 -14.12
C HIS A 673 7.75 -31.89 -14.39
N GLY A 674 6.79 -32.67 -14.88
CA GLY A 674 5.41 -32.20 -15.06
C GLY A 674 4.76 -31.75 -13.75
N GLN A 675 4.91 -32.52 -12.69
CA GLN A 675 4.43 -32.19 -11.33
C GLN A 675 5.06 -30.90 -10.80
N THR A 676 6.34 -30.65 -11.08
CA THR A 676 7.02 -29.41 -10.69
C THR A 676 6.43 -28.19 -11.40
N LEU A 677 6.21 -28.29 -12.70
CA LEU A 677 5.59 -27.22 -13.50
C LEU A 677 4.13 -26.97 -13.08
N GLU A 678 3.42 -28.00 -12.67
CA GLU A 678 2.05 -27.89 -12.15
C GLU A 678 2.01 -27.09 -10.84
N ALA A 679 2.88 -27.44 -9.87
CA ALA A 679 3.01 -26.69 -8.62
C ALA A 679 3.44 -25.23 -8.84
N MET A 680 4.31 -24.95 -9.83
CA MET A 680 4.64 -23.58 -10.24
C MET A 680 3.42 -22.83 -10.76
N GLY A 681 2.57 -23.51 -11.54
CA GLY A 681 1.31 -22.96 -12.03
C GLY A 681 0.37 -22.55 -10.92
N GLU A 682 0.21 -23.41 -9.91
CA GLU A 682 -0.60 -23.13 -8.72
C GLU A 682 -0.04 -21.93 -7.92
N VAL A 683 1.28 -21.86 -7.71
CA VAL A 683 1.92 -20.76 -6.98
C VAL A 683 1.81 -19.43 -7.74
N ALA A 684 1.95 -19.45 -9.06
CA ALA A 684 1.75 -18.26 -9.89
C ALA A 684 0.29 -17.77 -9.83
N TYR A 685 -0.66 -18.71 -9.86
CA TYR A 685 -2.08 -18.43 -9.69
C TYR A 685 -2.37 -17.76 -8.33
N SER A 686 -1.84 -18.31 -7.23
CA SER A 686 -2.08 -17.76 -5.88
C SER A 686 -1.52 -16.35 -5.69
N ARG A 687 -0.59 -15.92 -6.55
CA ARG A 687 0.01 -14.57 -6.55
C ARG A 687 -0.64 -13.60 -7.55
N GLY A 688 -1.71 -14.04 -8.23
CA GLY A 688 -2.40 -13.23 -9.23
C GLY A 688 -1.64 -13.11 -10.57
N LYS A 689 -0.65 -13.97 -10.82
CA LYS A 689 0.14 -13.96 -12.06
C LYS A 689 -0.44 -14.96 -13.06
N ILE A 690 -1.58 -14.59 -13.66
CA ILE A 690 -2.39 -15.50 -14.48
C ILE A 690 -1.62 -16.01 -15.71
N ASP A 691 -0.88 -15.15 -16.41
CA ASP A 691 -0.14 -15.55 -17.62
C ASP A 691 0.98 -16.56 -17.30
N GLU A 692 1.73 -16.34 -16.21
CA GLU A 692 2.75 -17.28 -15.74
C GLU A 692 2.12 -18.62 -15.34
N ALA A 693 0.97 -18.58 -14.66
CA ALA A 693 0.23 -19.77 -14.23
C ALA A 693 -0.21 -20.62 -15.43
N VAL A 694 -0.85 -20.00 -16.43
CA VAL A 694 -1.30 -20.69 -17.64
C VAL A 694 -0.12 -21.30 -18.40
N ALA A 695 0.97 -20.56 -18.58
CA ALA A 695 2.15 -21.06 -19.28
C ALA A 695 2.76 -22.30 -18.58
N ALA A 696 2.90 -22.24 -17.25
CA ALA A 696 3.43 -23.36 -16.47
C ALA A 696 2.51 -24.58 -16.50
N LEU A 697 1.20 -24.41 -16.33
CA LEU A 697 0.21 -25.49 -16.38
C LEU A 697 0.14 -26.14 -17.77
N GLN A 698 0.23 -25.35 -18.85
CA GLN A 698 0.28 -25.89 -20.21
C GLN A 698 1.57 -26.67 -20.47
N ALA A 699 2.72 -26.17 -20.00
CA ALA A 699 3.99 -26.88 -20.10
C ALA A 699 3.96 -28.19 -19.29
N ALA A 700 3.38 -28.17 -18.09
CA ALA A 700 3.15 -29.37 -17.27
C ALA A 700 2.32 -30.40 -18.02
N ARG A 701 1.19 -29.98 -18.61
CA ARG A 701 0.28 -30.85 -19.37
C ARG A 701 0.98 -31.60 -20.50
N VAL A 702 1.83 -30.92 -21.28
CA VAL A 702 2.59 -31.55 -22.36
C VAL A 702 3.46 -32.69 -21.83
N LYS A 703 4.12 -32.50 -20.68
CA LYS A 703 4.96 -33.54 -20.06
C LYS A 703 4.11 -34.68 -19.50
N LEU A 704 3.06 -34.37 -18.75
CA LEU A 704 2.19 -35.34 -18.11
C LEU A 704 1.44 -36.22 -19.12
N LEU A 705 0.91 -35.65 -20.20
CA LEU A 705 0.25 -36.42 -21.27
C LEU A 705 1.21 -37.40 -21.97
N SER A 706 2.49 -37.05 -22.09
CA SER A 706 3.49 -37.97 -22.64
C SER A 706 3.72 -39.19 -21.74
N VAL A 707 3.60 -39.03 -20.41
CA VAL A 707 3.70 -40.13 -19.45
C VAL A 707 2.40 -40.94 -19.41
N LEU A 708 1.25 -40.28 -19.57
CA LEU A 708 -0.07 -40.93 -19.57
C LEU A 708 -0.20 -41.97 -20.68
N ALA A 709 0.38 -41.70 -21.86
CA ALA A 709 0.41 -42.65 -22.97
C ALA A 709 1.15 -43.96 -22.63
N GLU A 710 2.11 -43.91 -21.70
CA GLU A 710 2.91 -45.06 -21.25
C GLU A 710 2.32 -45.71 -19.99
N GLN A 711 1.71 -44.93 -19.10
CA GLN A 711 1.22 -45.35 -17.79
C GLN A 711 -0.22 -44.85 -17.52
N PRO A 712 -1.23 -45.34 -18.26
CA PRO A 712 -2.60 -44.82 -18.20
C PRO A 712 -3.32 -45.05 -16.87
N ASP A 713 -2.89 -46.05 -16.10
CA ASP A 713 -3.52 -46.46 -14.84
C ASP A 713 -2.72 -46.02 -13.59
N ASN A 714 -1.73 -45.13 -13.75
CA ASN A 714 -0.97 -44.59 -12.62
C ASN A 714 -1.80 -43.57 -11.85
N LEU A 715 -2.18 -43.90 -10.60
CA LEU A 715 -3.04 -43.07 -9.75
C LEU A 715 -2.43 -41.69 -9.45
N GLU A 716 -1.13 -41.60 -9.16
CA GLU A 716 -0.47 -40.31 -8.84
C GLU A 716 -0.42 -39.39 -10.07
N LEU A 717 -0.22 -39.99 -11.25
CA LEU A 717 -0.26 -39.27 -12.53
C LEU A 717 -1.66 -38.75 -12.84
N LEU A 718 -2.70 -39.59 -12.67
CA LEU A 718 -4.09 -39.19 -12.86
C LEU A 718 -4.47 -38.06 -11.89
N LYS A 719 -4.04 -38.15 -10.62
CA LYS A 719 -4.24 -37.08 -9.62
C LYS A 719 -3.62 -35.76 -10.09
N THR A 720 -2.38 -35.79 -10.55
CA THR A 720 -1.64 -34.60 -11.01
C THR A 720 -2.25 -34.02 -12.29
N LEU A 721 -2.68 -34.86 -13.23
CA LEU A 721 -3.42 -34.41 -14.43
C LEU A 721 -4.78 -33.81 -14.07
N GLY A 722 -5.45 -34.38 -13.07
CA GLY A 722 -6.67 -33.85 -12.49
C GLY A 722 -6.46 -32.44 -11.91
N ALA A 723 -5.47 -32.27 -11.04
CA ALA A 723 -5.10 -30.97 -10.48
C ALA A 723 -4.74 -29.95 -11.58
N ASN A 724 -3.97 -30.36 -12.59
CA ASN A 724 -3.64 -29.53 -13.74
C ASN A 724 -4.89 -29.04 -14.50
N ALA A 725 -5.84 -29.95 -14.75
CA ALA A 725 -7.11 -29.61 -15.41
C ALA A 725 -8.00 -28.72 -14.52
N PHE A 726 -8.05 -29.00 -13.22
CA PHE A 726 -8.75 -28.16 -12.25
C PHE A 726 -8.23 -26.72 -12.28
N TRP A 727 -6.91 -26.49 -12.19
CA TRP A 727 -6.38 -25.13 -12.18
C TRP A 727 -6.59 -24.38 -13.50
N LEU A 728 -6.46 -25.05 -14.65
CA LEU A 728 -6.77 -24.45 -15.94
C LEU A 728 -8.26 -24.09 -16.07
N ALA A 729 -9.16 -24.92 -15.52
CA ALA A 729 -10.57 -24.61 -15.43
C ALA A 729 -10.84 -23.46 -14.46
N GLN A 730 -10.22 -23.46 -13.28
CA GLN A 730 -10.39 -22.45 -12.24
C GLN A 730 -9.96 -21.06 -12.71
N ILE A 731 -8.89 -20.96 -13.50
CA ILE A 731 -8.46 -19.69 -14.12
C ILE A 731 -9.55 -19.12 -15.03
N GLN A 732 -10.19 -19.97 -15.84
CA GLN A 732 -11.30 -19.54 -16.71
C GLN A 732 -12.57 -19.26 -15.91
N TYR A 733 -12.81 -20.03 -14.85
CA TYR A 733 -13.90 -19.82 -13.91
C TYR A 733 -13.78 -18.45 -13.26
N ASP A 734 -12.64 -18.11 -12.66
CA ASP A 734 -12.45 -16.80 -12.01
C ASP A 734 -12.54 -15.62 -13.00
N ALA A 735 -12.20 -15.86 -14.28
CA ALA A 735 -12.39 -14.90 -15.36
C ALA A 735 -13.85 -14.81 -15.88
N SER A 736 -14.80 -15.52 -15.25
CA SER A 736 -16.19 -15.66 -15.69
C SER A 736 -16.41 -16.24 -17.10
N ASN A 737 -15.40 -16.96 -17.61
CA ASN A 737 -15.44 -17.65 -18.90
C ASN A 737 -15.93 -19.10 -18.72
N TRP A 738 -17.15 -19.27 -18.20
CA TRP A 738 -17.72 -20.57 -17.80
C TRP A 738 -17.69 -21.62 -18.92
N GLN A 739 -17.91 -21.20 -20.15
CA GLN A 739 -17.88 -22.07 -21.33
C GLN A 739 -16.48 -22.61 -21.62
N ALA A 740 -15.43 -21.82 -21.36
CA ALA A 740 -14.04 -22.25 -21.50
C ALA A 740 -13.57 -23.10 -20.31
N ALA A 741 -14.12 -22.88 -19.11
CA ALA A 741 -13.85 -23.70 -17.93
C ALA A 741 -14.43 -25.11 -18.06
N LYS A 742 -15.58 -25.26 -18.71
CA LYS A 742 -16.31 -26.53 -18.84
C LYS A 742 -15.46 -27.73 -19.32
N PRO A 743 -14.79 -27.70 -20.49
CA PRO A 743 -14.03 -28.85 -20.96
C PRO A 743 -12.90 -29.26 -20.01
N GLU A 744 -12.31 -28.30 -19.30
CA GLU A 744 -11.22 -28.55 -18.34
C GLU A 744 -11.75 -29.18 -17.04
N PHE A 745 -12.90 -28.75 -16.52
CA PHE A 745 -13.55 -29.45 -15.40
C PHE A 745 -14.07 -30.83 -15.78
N GLU A 746 -14.52 -31.04 -17.02
CA GLU A 746 -14.87 -32.36 -17.53
C GLU A 746 -13.65 -33.28 -17.60
N LEU A 747 -12.48 -32.77 -18.00
CA LEU A 747 -11.22 -33.51 -17.94
C LEU A 747 -10.82 -33.85 -16.50
N TYR A 748 -10.94 -32.91 -15.56
CA TYR A 748 -10.69 -33.17 -14.14
C TYR A 748 -11.59 -34.32 -13.64
N TYR A 749 -12.89 -34.26 -13.93
CA TYR A 749 -13.82 -35.33 -13.60
C TYR A 749 -13.42 -36.67 -14.22
N GLN A 750 -13.03 -36.72 -15.49
CA GLN A 750 -12.62 -37.96 -16.16
C GLN A 750 -11.40 -38.60 -15.50
N TYR A 751 -10.38 -37.80 -15.13
CA TYR A 751 -9.20 -38.32 -14.43
C TYR A 751 -9.55 -38.82 -13.03
N SER A 752 -10.33 -38.06 -12.26
CA SER A 752 -10.76 -38.46 -10.91
C SER A 752 -11.70 -39.67 -10.93
N GLU A 753 -12.59 -39.78 -11.91
CA GLU A 753 -13.46 -40.94 -12.10
C GLU A 753 -12.62 -42.18 -12.43
N ARG A 754 -11.63 -42.04 -13.32
CA ARG A 754 -10.71 -43.14 -13.63
C ARG A 754 -9.93 -43.60 -12.40
N MET A 755 -9.44 -42.68 -11.56
CA MET A 755 -8.81 -43.01 -10.28
C MET A 755 -9.75 -43.80 -9.37
N TYR A 756 -10.99 -43.34 -9.21
CA TYR A 756 -12.00 -44.02 -8.39
C TYR A 756 -12.37 -45.40 -8.93
N GLN A 757 -12.44 -45.58 -10.25
CA GLN A 757 -12.67 -46.90 -10.86
C GLN A 757 -11.52 -47.88 -10.60
N LEU A 758 -10.27 -47.39 -10.61
CA LEU A 758 -9.08 -48.20 -10.37
C LEU A 758 -8.91 -48.54 -8.88
N ALA A 759 -9.26 -47.61 -7.99
CA ALA A 759 -9.12 -47.76 -6.54
C ALA A 759 -10.34 -47.19 -5.79
N PRO A 760 -11.49 -47.88 -5.77
CA PRO A 760 -12.73 -47.37 -5.17
C PRO A 760 -12.68 -47.19 -3.65
N ASP A 761 -11.75 -47.91 -3.00
CA ASP A 761 -11.54 -47.88 -1.57
C ASP A 761 -10.47 -46.88 -1.11
N ASP A 762 -9.70 -46.33 -2.04
CA ASP A 762 -8.65 -45.36 -1.77
C ASP A 762 -9.24 -44.00 -1.41
N LEU A 763 -8.74 -43.39 -0.33
CA LEU A 763 -9.31 -42.15 0.19
C LEU A 763 -9.07 -40.98 -0.76
N ASP A 764 -7.90 -40.89 -1.38
CA ASP A 764 -7.57 -39.83 -2.32
C ASP A 764 -8.46 -39.94 -3.56
N ALA A 765 -8.65 -41.14 -4.11
CA ALA A 765 -9.54 -41.36 -5.25
C ALA A 765 -11.00 -40.97 -4.95
N ILE A 766 -11.50 -41.28 -3.75
CA ILE A 766 -12.84 -40.85 -3.29
C ILE A 766 -12.90 -39.31 -3.22
N MET A 767 -11.90 -38.69 -2.61
CA MET A 767 -11.88 -37.23 -2.39
C MET A 767 -11.74 -36.46 -3.69
N GLU A 768 -10.84 -36.86 -4.59
CA GLU A 768 -10.65 -36.21 -5.90
C GLU A 768 -11.91 -36.29 -6.77
N LEU A 769 -12.63 -37.42 -6.76
CA LEU A 769 -13.92 -37.52 -7.46
C LEU A 769 -14.98 -36.61 -6.81
N SER A 770 -14.96 -36.50 -5.48
CA SER A 770 -15.87 -35.59 -4.78
C SER A 770 -15.60 -34.12 -5.12
N TYR A 771 -14.32 -33.71 -5.21
CA TYR A 771 -13.95 -32.34 -5.58
C TYR A 771 -14.26 -32.04 -7.05
N ALA A 772 -14.05 -33.01 -7.95
CA ALA A 772 -14.38 -32.85 -9.36
C ALA A 772 -15.89 -32.72 -9.59
N THR A 773 -16.71 -33.55 -8.94
CA THR A 773 -18.17 -33.43 -9.01
C THR A 773 -18.65 -32.13 -8.35
N ASN A 774 -18.07 -31.71 -7.23
CA ASN A 774 -18.36 -30.40 -6.63
C ASN A 774 -18.05 -29.23 -7.59
N SER A 775 -16.95 -29.31 -8.33
CA SER A 775 -16.55 -28.27 -9.32
C SER A 775 -17.47 -28.23 -10.53
N LEU A 776 -17.93 -29.39 -11.02
CA LEU A 776 -18.99 -29.44 -12.03
C LEU A 776 -20.31 -28.88 -11.50
N GLY A 777 -20.59 -29.11 -10.21
CA GLY A 777 -21.75 -28.55 -9.51
C GLY A 777 -21.71 -27.02 -9.47
N SER A 778 -20.57 -26.43 -9.08
CA SER A 778 -20.41 -24.96 -9.07
C SER A 778 -20.49 -24.36 -10.46
N LEU A 779 -19.87 -24.99 -11.47
CA LEU A 779 -20.03 -24.56 -12.86
C LEU A 779 -21.49 -24.61 -13.33
N ALA A 780 -22.22 -25.66 -12.95
CA ALA A 780 -23.64 -25.78 -13.27
C ALA A 780 -24.49 -24.70 -12.55
N MET A 781 -24.08 -24.23 -11.36
CA MET A 781 -24.73 -23.08 -10.71
C MET A 781 -24.61 -21.80 -11.55
N GLU A 782 -23.40 -21.48 -12.02
CA GLU A 782 -23.15 -20.29 -12.86
C GLU A 782 -23.87 -20.37 -14.22
N LEU A 783 -23.94 -21.56 -14.80
CA LEU A 783 -24.72 -21.83 -16.03
C LEU A 783 -26.24 -21.90 -15.79
N GLN A 784 -26.69 -21.72 -14.53
CA GLN A 784 -28.09 -21.82 -14.10
C GLN A 784 -28.75 -23.17 -14.45
N GLN A 785 -27.98 -24.26 -14.36
CA GLN A 785 -28.41 -25.63 -14.55
C GLN A 785 -28.61 -26.31 -13.18
N PHE A 786 -29.54 -25.79 -12.38
CA PHE A 786 -29.67 -26.14 -10.96
C PHE A 786 -29.94 -27.63 -10.69
N ASP A 787 -30.65 -28.33 -11.57
CA ASP A 787 -30.83 -29.78 -11.46
C ASP A 787 -29.53 -30.56 -11.65
N VAL A 788 -28.68 -30.09 -12.57
CA VAL A 788 -27.35 -30.67 -12.82
C VAL A 788 -26.44 -30.35 -11.64
N ALA A 789 -26.50 -29.11 -11.12
CA ALA A 789 -25.75 -28.70 -9.93
C ALA A 789 -26.12 -29.56 -8.72
N ARG A 790 -27.42 -29.72 -8.45
CA ARG A 790 -27.93 -30.55 -7.34
C ARG A 790 -27.41 -31.98 -7.42
N LYS A 791 -27.53 -32.64 -8.58
CA LYS A 791 -27.04 -34.03 -8.76
C LYS A 791 -25.55 -34.17 -8.51
N ASN A 792 -24.76 -33.21 -8.99
CA ASN A 792 -23.32 -33.18 -8.77
C ASN A 792 -22.96 -32.97 -7.28
N PHE A 793 -23.65 -32.07 -6.59
CA PHE A 793 -23.45 -31.87 -5.16
C PHE A 793 -23.92 -33.06 -4.31
N GLU A 794 -25.00 -33.74 -4.71
CA GLU A 794 -25.44 -35.00 -4.09
C GLU A 794 -24.38 -36.10 -4.22
N GLU A 795 -23.77 -36.24 -5.39
CA GLU A 795 -22.70 -37.22 -5.59
C GLU A 795 -21.43 -36.86 -4.81
N SER A 796 -21.02 -35.59 -4.83
CA SER A 796 -19.92 -35.08 -4.00
C SER A 796 -20.19 -35.34 -2.51
N LEU A 797 -21.41 -35.09 -2.04
CA LEU A 797 -21.80 -35.33 -0.65
C LEU A 797 -21.73 -36.82 -0.30
N ARG A 798 -22.26 -37.70 -1.18
CA ARG A 798 -22.19 -39.16 -0.98
C ARG A 798 -20.73 -39.63 -0.81
N LEU A 799 -19.83 -39.13 -1.65
CA LEU A 799 -18.41 -39.46 -1.62
C LEU A 799 -17.71 -38.91 -0.38
N LYS A 800 -17.98 -37.66 0.01
CA LYS A 800 -17.39 -37.06 1.23
C LYS A 800 -17.90 -37.70 2.52
N VAL A 801 -19.17 -38.08 2.58
CA VAL A 801 -19.71 -38.87 3.70
C VAL A 801 -19.04 -40.25 3.74
N LEU A 802 -18.84 -40.91 2.59
CA LEU A 802 -18.09 -42.16 2.51
C LEU A 802 -16.65 -41.98 3.04
N ALA A 803 -15.95 -40.92 2.64
CA ALA A 803 -14.62 -40.58 3.16
C ALA A 803 -14.63 -40.32 4.67
N GLN A 804 -15.63 -39.60 5.18
CA GLN A 804 -15.81 -39.33 6.62
C GLN A 804 -16.04 -40.61 7.42
N THR A 805 -16.73 -41.63 6.87
CA THR A 805 -16.84 -42.93 7.56
C THR A 805 -15.50 -43.64 7.71
N LYS A 806 -14.55 -43.41 6.79
CA LYS A 806 -13.18 -43.94 6.87
C LYS A 806 -12.30 -43.12 7.83
N GLN A 807 -12.57 -41.84 8.02
CA GLN A 807 -11.86 -40.94 8.95
C GLN A 807 -12.82 -40.08 9.79
N PRO A 808 -13.48 -40.64 10.82
CA PRO A 808 -14.56 -39.96 11.56
C PRO A 808 -14.12 -38.71 12.33
N ASP A 809 -12.85 -38.65 12.74
CA ASP A 809 -12.29 -37.59 13.56
C ASP A 809 -11.63 -36.46 12.73
N SER A 810 -11.74 -36.50 11.40
CA SER A 810 -11.14 -35.48 10.52
C SER A 810 -11.98 -34.19 10.49
N GLY A 811 -11.46 -33.13 11.10
CA GLY A 811 -12.07 -31.79 11.06
C GLY A 811 -12.17 -31.21 9.64
N GLN A 812 -11.21 -31.53 8.76
CA GLN A 812 -11.24 -31.10 7.36
C GLN A 812 -12.38 -31.79 6.59
N LEU A 813 -12.58 -33.10 6.76
CA LEU A 813 -13.70 -33.79 6.11
C LEU A 813 -15.06 -33.30 6.61
N LEU A 814 -15.16 -32.98 7.91
CA LEU A 814 -16.34 -32.33 8.47
C LEU A 814 -16.59 -30.98 7.77
N ALA A 815 -15.55 -30.17 7.54
CA ALA A 815 -15.65 -28.90 6.83
C ALA A 815 -16.06 -29.09 5.35
N ASP A 816 -15.52 -30.10 4.67
CA ASP A 816 -15.82 -30.40 3.27
C ASP A 816 -17.26 -30.90 3.08
N VAL A 817 -17.76 -31.76 3.98
CA VAL A 817 -19.17 -32.17 4.03
C VAL A 817 -20.05 -30.95 4.25
N ALA A 818 -19.69 -30.12 5.24
CA ALA A 818 -20.42 -28.92 5.60
C ALA A 818 -20.54 -27.92 4.43
N ASN A 819 -19.43 -27.68 3.73
CA ASN A 819 -19.40 -26.81 2.55
C ASN A 819 -20.27 -27.38 1.42
N THR A 820 -20.20 -28.69 1.17
CA THR A 820 -21.00 -29.36 0.12
C THR A 820 -22.49 -29.29 0.41
N LEU A 821 -22.89 -29.48 1.67
CA LEU A 821 -24.29 -29.30 2.10
C LEU A 821 -24.78 -27.87 1.82
N SER A 822 -23.95 -26.85 2.06
CA SER A 822 -24.28 -25.46 1.77
C SER A 822 -24.51 -25.22 0.26
N TRP A 823 -23.67 -25.79 -0.59
CA TRP A 823 -23.85 -25.76 -2.04
C TRP A 823 -25.11 -26.51 -2.50
N LEU A 824 -25.37 -27.68 -1.94
CA LEU A 824 -26.57 -28.47 -2.21
C LEU A 824 -27.84 -27.71 -1.82
N ALA A 825 -27.84 -27.05 -0.66
CA ALA A 825 -28.94 -26.20 -0.22
C ALA A 825 -29.15 -25.03 -1.19
N SER A 826 -28.08 -24.40 -1.66
CA SER A 826 -28.13 -23.31 -2.64
C SER A 826 -28.70 -23.74 -3.99
N ALA A 827 -28.26 -24.89 -4.52
CA ALA A 827 -28.81 -25.47 -5.76
C ALA A 827 -30.29 -25.84 -5.62
N THR A 828 -30.65 -26.42 -4.47
CA THR A 828 -32.03 -26.81 -4.15
C THR A 828 -32.95 -25.58 -4.01
N LEU A 829 -32.45 -24.51 -3.39
CA LEU A 829 -33.16 -23.24 -3.26
C LEU A 829 -33.35 -22.57 -4.63
N ALA A 830 -32.30 -22.51 -5.45
CA ALA A 830 -32.39 -21.97 -6.81
C ALA A 830 -33.29 -22.80 -7.73
N GLY A 831 -33.42 -24.10 -7.49
CA GLY A 831 -34.41 -24.98 -8.10
C GLY A 831 -35.85 -24.80 -7.59
N GLY A 832 -36.05 -24.03 -6.52
CA GLY A 832 -37.38 -23.64 -6.01
C GLY A 832 -37.90 -24.48 -4.83
N ASN A 833 -37.06 -25.32 -4.21
CA ASN A 833 -37.42 -26.09 -3.03
C ASN A 833 -36.78 -25.52 -1.76
N MET A 834 -37.41 -24.49 -1.21
CA MET A 834 -36.93 -23.77 -0.03
C MET A 834 -37.00 -24.60 1.25
N HIS A 835 -37.99 -25.49 1.40
CA HIS A 835 -38.12 -26.34 2.58
C HIS A 835 -36.94 -27.29 2.72
N LEU A 836 -36.57 -27.97 1.64
CA LEU A 836 -35.41 -28.87 1.65
C LEU A 836 -34.11 -28.08 1.90
N ALA A 837 -33.97 -26.87 1.36
CA ALA A 837 -32.81 -26.02 1.67
C ALA A 837 -32.73 -25.65 3.17
N ILE A 838 -33.87 -25.35 3.82
CA ILE A 838 -33.93 -25.11 5.27
C ILE A 838 -33.52 -26.36 6.05
N GLU A 839 -34.04 -27.54 5.68
CA GLU A 839 -33.72 -28.82 6.33
C GLU A 839 -32.21 -29.12 6.24
N ILE A 840 -31.61 -28.92 5.06
CA ILE A 840 -30.17 -29.11 4.85
C ILE A 840 -29.36 -28.16 5.75
N HIS A 841 -29.72 -26.87 5.81
CA HIS A 841 -29.03 -25.91 6.68
C HIS A 841 -29.16 -26.26 8.16
N GLN A 842 -30.33 -26.72 8.62
CA GLN A 842 -30.55 -27.14 10.00
C GLN A 842 -29.74 -28.39 10.34
N GLN A 843 -29.69 -29.38 9.45
CA GLN A 843 -28.86 -30.57 9.62
C GLN A 843 -27.38 -30.20 9.72
N LEU A 844 -26.89 -29.38 8.79
CA LEU A 844 -25.53 -28.85 8.77
C LEU A 844 -25.17 -28.17 10.10
N GLN A 845 -26.04 -27.30 10.60
CA GLN A 845 -25.82 -26.56 11.85
C GLN A 845 -25.79 -27.49 13.06
N ALA A 846 -26.68 -28.48 13.10
CA ALA A 846 -26.72 -29.46 14.18
C ALA A 846 -25.45 -30.32 14.22
N GLU A 847 -24.93 -30.72 13.05
CA GLU A 847 -23.69 -31.49 12.94
C GLU A 847 -22.48 -30.68 13.44
N LEU A 848 -22.35 -29.44 12.98
CA LEU A 848 -21.25 -28.56 13.38
C LEU A 848 -21.31 -28.14 14.86
N ALA A 849 -22.50 -27.85 15.39
CA ALA A 849 -22.69 -27.43 16.79
C ALA A 849 -22.37 -28.55 17.80
N ASN A 850 -22.45 -29.82 17.39
CA ASN A 850 -22.17 -30.98 18.24
C ASN A 850 -20.68 -31.35 18.32
N THR A 851 -19.80 -30.61 17.64
CA THR A 851 -18.36 -30.88 17.62
C THR A 851 -17.72 -30.56 18.98
N LYS A 852 -17.05 -31.54 19.61
CA LYS A 852 -16.47 -31.41 20.97
C LYS A 852 -15.19 -30.55 21.03
N ALA A 853 -14.54 -30.30 19.88
CA ALA A 853 -13.32 -29.50 19.79
C ALA A 853 -13.62 -28.01 19.67
N LYS A 854 -12.66 -27.14 20.04
CA LYS A 854 -12.75 -25.71 19.75
C LYS A 854 -12.80 -25.55 18.22
N PRO A 855 -13.88 -25.03 17.62
CA PRO A 855 -14.06 -25.05 16.18
C PRO A 855 -13.05 -24.14 15.50
N GLU A 856 -12.43 -24.68 14.43
CA GLU A 856 -11.49 -23.93 13.60
C GLU A 856 -12.18 -22.70 12.96
N PRO A 857 -11.44 -21.61 12.68
CA PRO A 857 -12.03 -20.39 12.12
C PRO A 857 -12.82 -20.62 10.82
N TYR A 858 -12.35 -21.53 9.96
CA TYR A 858 -13.03 -21.88 8.71
C TYR A 858 -14.40 -22.54 8.94
N LEU A 859 -14.50 -23.46 9.91
CA LEU A 859 -15.77 -24.08 10.30
C LEU A 859 -16.74 -23.06 10.89
N LEU A 860 -16.23 -22.13 11.70
CA LEU A 860 -17.03 -21.02 12.26
C LEU A 860 -17.58 -20.10 11.15
N HIS A 861 -16.80 -19.86 10.09
CA HIS A 861 -17.23 -19.08 8.93
C HIS A 861 -18.33 -19.80 8.12
N ILE A 862 -18.21 -21.10 7.87
CA ILE A 862 -19.27 -21.91 7.22
C ILE A 862 -20.54 -21.92 8.08
N LEU A 863 -20.39 -22.15 9.39
CA LEU A 863 -21.52 -22.14 10.33
C LEU A 863 -22.24 -20.79 10.34
N SER A 864 -21.48 -19.69 10.38
CA SER A 864 -22.04 -18.34 10.29
C SER A 864 -22.83 -18.12 8.99
N SER A 865 -22.24 -18.52 7.85
CA SER A 865 -22.87 -18.37 6.53
C SER A 865 -24.17 -19.19 6.43
N SER A 866 -24.18 -20.41 6.95
CA SER A 866 -25.37 -21.25 7.03
C SER A 866 -26.48 -20.61 7.88
N TYR A 867 -26.14 -20.08 9.05
CA TYR A 867 -27.10 -19.36 9.89
C TYR A 867 -27.66 -18.11 9.24
N GLN A 868 -26.82 -17.37 8.49
CA GLN A 868 -27.26 -16.19 7.74
C GLN A 868 -28.26 -16.58 6.64
N ILE A 869 -27.99 -17.61 5.85
CA ILE A 869 -28.94 -18.08 4.83
C ILE A 869 -30.24 -18.54 5.50
N LEU A 870 -30.16 -19.33 6.58
CA LEU A 870 -31.33 -19.77 7.31
C LEU A 870 -32.17 -18.58 7.83
N ALA A 871 -31.53 -17.54 8.37
CA ALA A 871 -32.20 -16.34 8.82
C ALA A 871 -32.98 -15.64 7.70
N ASP A 872 -32.40 -15.54 6.50
CA ASP A 872 -33.08 -14.99 5.32
C ASP A 872 -34.28 -15.84 4.90
N LEU A 873 -34.11 -17.17 4.86
CA LEU A 873 -35.20 -18.08 4.49
C LEU A 873 -36.36 -18.03 5.50
N LEU A 874 -36.07 -18.04 6.80
CA LEU A 874 -37.09 -17.90 7.84
C LEU A 874 -37.77 -16.53 7.78
N SER A 875 -37.03 -15.47 7.43
CA SER A 875 -37.58 -14.14 7.21
C SER A 875 -38.58 -14.11 6.04
N TYR A 876 -38.27 -14.76 4.92
CA TYR A 876 -39.21 -14.91 3.79
C TYR A 876 -40.46 -15.72 4.17
N GLN A 877 -40.38 -16.64 5.14
CA GLN A 877 -41.53 -17.34 5.71
C GLN A 877 -42.32 -16.53 6.74
N GLY A 878 -41.87 -15.32 7.09
CA GLY A 878 -42.48 -14.50 8.15
C GLY A 878 -42.16 -14.96 9.57
N LYS A 879 -41.26 -15.94 9.75
CA LYS A 879 -40.83 -16.46 11.06
C LYS A 879 -39.73 -15.57 11.66
N ILE A 880 -40.07 -14.30 11.92
CA ILE A 880 -39.09 -13.26 12.29
C ILE A 880 -38.33 -13.60 13.58
N ALA A 881 -38.99 -14.16 14.60
CA ALA A 881 -38.33 -14.54 15.86
C ALA A 881 -37.25 -15.62 15.64
N GLU A 882 -37.56 -16.66 14.84
CA GLU A 882 -36.59 -17.70 14.50
C GLU A 882 -35.46 -17.14 13.62
N ALA A 883 -35.78 -16.25 12.69
CA ALA A 883 -34.80 -15.55 11.87
C ALA A 883 -33.81 -14.70 12.69
N GLN A 884 -34.29 -14.01 13.72
CA GLN A 884 -33.45 -13.24 14.65
C GLN A 884 -32.51 -14.14 15.45
N ILE A 885 -33.01 -15.29 15.93
CA ILE A 885 -32.19 -16.27 16.64
C ILE A 885 -31.09 -16.81 15.72
N ALA A 886 -31.43 -17.23 14.51
CA ALA A 886 -30.46 -17.70 13.52
C ALA A 886 -29.41 -16.63 13.20
N SER A 887 -29.82 -15.38 12.93
CA SER A 887 -28.89 -14.28 12.65
C SER A 887 -27.95 -13.98 13.84
N SER A 888 -28.45 -14.09 15.08
CA SER A 888 -27.64 -13.95 16.29
C SER A 888 -26.59 -15.04 16.43
N LEU A 889 -26.98 -16.31 16.23
CA LEU A 889 -26.05 -17.45 16.24
C LEU A 889 -24.99 -17.31 15.15
N GLY A 890 -25.38 -16.86 13.94
CA GLY A 890 -24.44 -16.56 12.86
C GLY A 890 -23.44 -15.47 13.22
N GLY A 891 -23.87 -14.45 13.97
CA GLY A 891 -22.99 -13.40 14.48
C GLY A 891 -22.04 -13.85 15.58
N GLN A 892 -22.47 -14.75 16.46
CA GLN A 892 -21.60 -15.36 17.46
C GLN A 892 -20.48 -16.17 16.79
N ALA A 893 -20.85 -17.03 15.83
CA ALA A 893 -19.87 -17.83 15.09
C ALA A 893 -18.87 -16.95 14.32
N LEU A 894 -19.34 -15.89 13.64
CA LEU A 894 -18.46 -14.98 12.92
C LEU A 894 -17.54 -14.17 13.84
N SER A 895 -18.04 -13.74 15.00
CA SER A 895 -17.22 -13.01 15.97
C SER A 895 -16.11 -13.89 16.52
N GLN A 896 -16.40 -15.17 16.81
CA GLN A 896 -15.39 -16.15 17.23
C GLN A 896 -14.35 -16.44 16.14
N ALA A 897 -14.73 -16.39 14.86
CA ALA A 897 -13.77 -16.51 13.76
C ALA A 897 -12.85 -15.27 13.69
N ILE A 898 -13.43 -14.07 13.72
CA ILE A 898 -12.67 -12.79 13.68
C ILE A 898 -11.74 -12.63 14.88
N GLU A 899 -12.11 -13.11 16.06
CA GLU A 899 -11.21 -13.10 17.23
C GLU A 899 -9.94 -13.94 17.01
N GLN A 900 -10.00 -14.96 16.16
CA GLN A 900 -8.85 -15.83 15.86
C GLN A 900 -7.98 -15.29 14.71
N ASP A 901 -8.57 -14.55 13.76
CA ASP A 901 -7.85 -13.85 12.69
C ASP A 901 -8.49 -12.46 12.41
N PRO A 902 -8.08 -11.42 13.17
CA PRO A 902 -8.70 -10.09 13.07
C PRO A 902 -8.44 -9.38 11.74
N GLU A 903 -7.36 -9.72 11.05
CA GLU A 903 -6.94 -9.09 9.80
C GLU A 903 -7.63 -9.69 8.57
N ASN A 904 -8.46 -10.73 8.76
CA ASN A 904 -9.17 -11.38 7.68
C ASN A 904 -10.23 -10.48 7.04
N SER A 905 -9.87 -9.86 5.91
CA SER A 905 -10.74 -8.90 5.20
C SER A 905 -12.08 -9.51 4.76
N ILE A 906 -12.13 -10.80 4.43
CA ILE A 906 -13.36 -11.51 4.04
C ILE A 906 -14.32 -11.59 5.22
N TRP A 907 -13.83 -11.93 6.41
CA TRP A 907 -14.68 -12.04 7.60
C TRP A 907 -15.13 -10.67 8.11
N GLN A 908 -14.26 -9.65 8.02
CA GLN A 908 -14.64 -8.26 8.30
C GLN A 908 -15.73 -7.77 7.34
N ARG A 909 -15.64 -8.09 6.05
CA ARG A 909 -16.71 -7.81 5.07
C ARG A 909 -18.01 -8.52 5.46
N ASN A 910 -17.95 -9.82 5.78
CA ASN A 910 -19.14 -10.60 6.13
C ASN A 910 -19.80 -10.08 7.43
N LYS A 911 -19.05 -9.46 8.34
CA LYS A 911 -19.60 -8.79 9.54
C LYS A 911 -20.51 -7.62 9.17
N HIS A 912 -20.17 -6.87 8.12
CA HIS A 912 -21.03 -5.79 7.61
C HIS A 912 -22.28 -6.32 6.91
N PHE A 913 -22.17 -7.41 6.14
CA PHE A 913 -23.35 -8.09 5.60
C PHE A 913 -24.29 -8.60 6.70
N LEU A 914 -23.74 -9.16 7.78
CA LEU A 914 -24.55 -9.57 8.92
C LEU A 914 -25.24 -8.36 9.59
N ASN A 915 -24.54 -7.24 9.76
CA ASN A 915 -25.14 -6.01 10.30
C ASN A 915 -26.31 -5.51 9.42
N TYR A 916 -26.14 -5.56 8.10
CA TYR A 916 -27.20 -5.27 7.12
C TYR A 916 -28.39 -6.24 7.29
N GLN A 917 -28.15 -7.55 7.36
CA GLN A 917 -29.20 -8.54 7.54
C GLN A 917 -29.97 -8.30 8.86
N GLN A 918 -29.26 -8.04 9.95
CA GLN A 918 -29.88 -7.72 11.24
C GLN A 918 -30.69 -6.43 11.18
N PHE A 919 -30.25 -5.42 10.43
CA PHE A 919 -31.03 -4.20 10.21
C PHE A 919 -32.31 -4.48 9.43
N ARG A 920 -32.27 -5.39 8.45
CA ARG A 920 -33.44 -5.79 7.65
C ARG A 920 -34.46 -6.62 8.45
N ILE A 921 -34.01 -7.60 9.22
CA ILE A 921 -34.89 -8.51 9.98
C ILE A 921 -35.54 -7.81 11.17
N ASN A 922 -34.83 -6.89 11.82
CA ASN A 922 -35.33 -6.19 12.99
C ASN A 922 -36.19 -4.99 12.58
N ALA A 923 -37.50 -5.20 12.52
CA ALA A 923 -38.46 -4.14 12.23
C ALA A 923 -38.32 -2.97 13.22
N ILE A 924 -38.26 -1.75 12.70
CA ILE A 924 -38.15 -0.51 13.48
C ILE A 924 -39.43 0.30 13.31
N SER A 925 -40.11 0.58 14.42
CA SER A 925 -41.41 1.27 14.40
C SER A 925 -41.33 2.80 14.29
N ASN A 926 -40.13 3.38 14.34
CA ASN A 926 -39.91 4.82 14.35
C ASN A 926 -38.88 5.23 13.27
N ALA A 927 -39.25 6.20 12.44
CA ALA A 927 -38.40 6.75 11.39
C ALA A 927 -37.05 7.27 11.91
N GLU A 928 -37.05 7.94 13.07
CA GLU A 928 -35.83 8.47 13.68
C GLU A 928 -34.86 7.34 14.05
N GLN A 929 -35.38 6.22 14.56
CA GLN A 929 -34.58 5.05 14.90
C GLN A 929 -34.01 4.36 13.64
N VAL A 930 -34.74 4.37 12.52
CA VAL A 930 -34.23 3.86 11.23
C VAL A 930 -33.02 4.69 10.80
N VAL A 931 -33.15 6.02 10.82
CA VAL A 931 -32.06 6.94 10.42
C VAL A 931 -30.86 6.81 11.37
N GLN A 932 -31.08 6.79 12.68
CA GLN A 932 -30.00 6.61 13.67
C GLN A 932 -29.26 5.28 13.47
N LYS A 933 -29.99 4.19 13.21
CA LYS A 933 -29.39 2.87 12.97
C LYS A 933 -28.59 2.87 11.67
N LEU A 934 -29.13 3.46 10.60
CA LEU A 934 -28.44 3.63 9.33
C LEU A 934 -27.13 4.39 9.52
N THR A 935 -27.17 5.58 10.14
CA THR A 935 -25.98 6.41 10.39
C THR A 935 -24.90 5.65 11.16
N LEU A 936 -25.29 4.93 12.22
CA LEU A 936 -24.34 4.12 13.00
C LEU A 936 -23.64 3.05 12.14
N LEU A 937 -24.37 2.39 11.24
CA LEU A 937 -23.82 1.35 10.39
C LEU A 937 -22.95 1.94 9.28
N THR A 938 -23.35 3.06 8.69
CA THR A 938 -22.57 3.75 7.65
C THR A 938 -21.28 4.35 8.21
N ASP A 939 -21.30 4.90 9.43
CA ASP A 939 -20.09 5.43 10.09
C ASP A 939 -19.07 4.32 10.36
N ARG A 940 -19.53 3.16 10.83
CA ARG A 940 -18.67 1.98 11.02
C ARG A 940 -18.08 1.47 9.71
N LEU A 941 -18.88 1.44 8.65
CA LEU A 941 -18.43 1.03 7.32
C LEU A 941 -17.37 2.02 6.78
N ASN A 942 -17.59 3.33 6.94
CA ASN A 942 -16.67 4.37 6.48
C ASN A 942 -15.36 4.41 7.28
N ALA A 943 -15.41 4.15 8.60
CA ALA A 943 -14.21 4.04 9.43
C ALA A 943 -13.26 2.92 8.98
N GLN A 944 -13.79 1.89 8.32
CA GLN A 944 -13.03 0.73 7.84
C GLN A 944 -12.84 0.73 6.31
N LYS A 945 -12.99 1.88 5.65
CA LYS A 945 -12.90 2.00 4.18
C LYS A 945 -11.58 1.48 3.59
N MET A 946 -10.46 1.55 4.34
CA MET A 946 -9.17 1.04 3.87
C MET A 946 -9.05 -0.49 3.86
N LEU A 947 -9.93 -1.21 4.57
CA LEU A 947 -9.93 -2.68 4.65
C LEU A 947 -10.80 -3.35 3.57
N LEU A 948 -11.65 -2.58 2.88
CA LEU A 948 -12.59 -3.08 1.88
C LEU A 948 -12.24 -2.55 0.49
N SER A 949 -12.46 -3.36 -0.54
CA SER A 949 -12.43 -2.86 -1.92
C SER A 949 -13.52 -1.81 -2.14
N SER A 950 -13.29 -0.91 -3.10
CA SER A 950 -14.25 0.13 -3.49
C SER A 950 -15.62 -0.46 -3.85
N THR A 951 -15.64 -1.58 -4.59
CA THR A 951 -16.86 -2.30 -4.95
C THR A 951 -17.60 -2.84 -3.71
N ASN A 952 -16.90 -3.48 -2.77
CA ASN A 952 -17.52 -4.05 -1.58
C ASN A 952 -18.11 -2.95 -0.69
N HIS A 953 -17.40 -1.83 -0.51
CA HIS A 953 -17.89 -0.69 0.25
C HIS A 953 -19.19 -0.13 -0.37
N LYS A 954 -19.22 0.02 -1.70
CA LYS A 954 -20.38 0.50 -2.45
C LYS A 954 -21.59 -0.43 -2.37
N ASP A 955 -21.39 -1.75 -2.53
CA ASP A 955 -22.46 -2.74 -2.42
C ASP A 955 -23.12 -2.73 -1.03
N ILE A 956 -22.30 -2.75 0.03
CA ILE A 956 -22.83 -2.74 1.41
C ILE A 956 -23.57 -1.43 1.69
N MET A 957 -23.04 -0.29 1.24
CA MET A 957 -23.70 1.02 1.40
C MET A 957 -25.07 1.05 0.70
N ALA A 958 -25.13 0.57 -0.56
CA ALA A 958 -26.37 0.50 -1.32
C ALA A 958 -27.43 -0.38 -0.65
N ARG A 959 -27.01 -1.52 -0.07
CA ARG A 959 -27.90 -2.41 0.70
C ARG A 959 -28.44 -1.77 1.97
N LEU A 960 -27.61 -1.00 2.69
CA LEU A 960 -28.05 -0.27 3.88
C LEU A 960 -29.09 0.79 3.53
N TRP A 961 -28.90 1.53 2.43
CA TRP A 961 -29.91 2.48 1.94
C TRP A 961 -31.20 1.79 1.52
N LEU A 962 -31.10 0.68 0.77
CA LEU A 962 -32.26 -0.10 0.36
C LEU A 962 -33.07 -0.57 1.58
N THR A 963 -32.42 -1.13 2.60
CA THR A 963 -33.11 -1.56 3.83
C THR A 963 -33.71 -0.40 4.61
N ALA A 964 -33.03 0.75 4.69
CA ALA A 964 -33.61 1.93 5.33
C ALA A 964 -34.89 2.39 4.59
N ALA A 965 -34.87 2.36 3.26
CA ALA A 965 -36.03 2.67 2.43
C ALA A 965 -37.20 1.71 2.67
N GLU A 966 -36.94 0.40 2.72
CA GLU A 966 -37.94 -0.63 3.04
C GLU A 966 -38.58 -0.42 4.42
N GLN A 967 -37.75 -0.18 5.46
CA GLN A 967 -38.23 0.04 6.83
C GLN A 967 -39.08 1.30 6.94
N LEU A 968 -38.66 2.40 6.32
CA LEU A 968 -39.42 3.66 6.28
C LEU A 968 -40.75 3.49 5.55
N GLN A 969 -40.77 2.73 4.45
CA GLN A 969 -42.01 2.46 3.73
C GLN A 969 -42.98 1.60 4.55
N ALA A 970 -42.48 0.63 5.31
CA ALA A 970 -43.30 -0.21 6.19
C ALA A 970 -44.03 0.60 7.28
N ILE A 971 -43.46 1.72 7.74
CA ILE A 971 -44.09 2.66 8.68
C ILE A 971 -44.75 3.87 7.97
N SER A 972 -45.05 3.75 6.68
CA SER A 972 -45.73 4.77 5.85
C SER A 972 -45.00 6.12 5.72
N GLN A 973 -43.67 6.14 5.84
CA GLN A 973 -42.82 7.32 5.62
C GLN A 973 -42.33 7.34 4.16
N PHE A 974 -43.22 7.66 3.24
CA PHE A 974 -43.00 7.55 1.79
C PHE A 974 -41.87 8.44 1.26
N MET A 975 -41.82 9.72 1.64
CA MET A 975 -40.77 10.64 1.15
C MET A 975 -39.36 10.28 1.66
N PRO A 976 -39.13 10.06 2.96
CA PRO A 976 -37.85 9.57 3.44
C PRO A 976 -37.45 8.22 2.82
N SER A 977 -38.41 7.32 2.61
CA SER A 977 -38.19 6.04 1.93
C SER A 977 -37.68 6.26 0.51
N LYS A 978 -38.34 7.14 -0.26
CA LYS A 978 -37.94 7.48 -1.64
C LYS A 978 -36.49 7.95 -1.71
N ASN A 979 -36.08 8.87 -0.84
CA ASN A 979 -34.72 9.44 -0.88
C ASN A 979 -33.64 8.35 -0.76
N TYR A 980 -33.83 7.38 0.15
CA TYR A 980 -32.89 6.27 0.28
C TYR A 980 -33.03 5.24 -0.85
N ALA A 981 -34.23 5.02 -1.38
CA ALA A 981 -34.44 4.18 -2.56
C ALA A 981 -33.73 4.75 -3.79
N ASP A 982 -33.71 6.08 -3.97
CA ASP A 982 -33.02 6.77 -5.06
C ASP A 982 -31.49 6.59 -4.95
N LEU A 983 -30.92 6.73 -3.74
CA LEU A 983 -29.49 6.48 -3.49
C LEU A 983 -29.09 5.02 -3.76
N ALA A 984 -29.92 4.07 -3.32
CA ALA A 984 -29.73 2.65 -3.60
C ALA A 984 -29.83 2.36 -5.10
N TYR A 985 -30.83 2.94 -5.78
CA TYR A 985 -31.04 2.78 -7.21
C TYR A 985 -29.83 3.24 -8.03
N ILE A 986 -29.31 4.45 -7.77
CA ILE A 986 -28.12 4.98 -8.46
C ILE A 986 -26.94 4.01 -8.28
N SER A 987 -26.70 3.57 -7.04
CA SER A 987 -25.57 2.71 -6.72
C SER A 987 -25.69 1.33 -7.37
N PHE A 988 -26.88 0.71 -7.34
CA PHE A 988 -27.12 -0.58 -7.98
C PHE A 988 -27.18 -0.47 -9.50
N SER A 989 -27.53 0.68 -10.07
CA SER A 989 -27.47 0.91 -11.52
C SER A 989 -26.02 0.83 -12.00
N GLU A 990 -25.14 1.57 -11.33
CA GLU A 990 -23.70 1.54 -11.63
C GLU A 990 -23.08 0.15 -11.39
N LEU A 991 -23.50 -0.56 -10.33
CA LEU A 991 -23.03 -1.93 -10.09
C LEU A 991 -23.56 -2.92 -11.14
N THR A 992 -24.78 -2.76 -11.63
CA THR A 992 -25.35 -3.62 -12.68
C THR A 992 -24.69 -3.35 -14.03
N GLU A 993 -24.34 -2.10 -14.33
CA GLU A 993 -23.56 -1.75 -15.53
C GLU A 993 -22.15 -2.34 -15.49
N GLN A 994 -21.50 -2.32 -14.33
CA GLN A 994 -20.16 -2.87 -14.17
C GLN A 994 -20.16 -4.41 -14.16
N TYR A 995 -21.19 -5.03 -13.57
CA TYR A 995 -21.28 -6.49 -13.39
C TYR A 995 -22.57 -7.04 -14.01
N THR A 996 -22.66 -6.92 -15.34
CA THR A 996 -23.88 -7.23 -16.12
C THR A 996 -24.40 -8.66 -15.97
N GLN A 997 -23.53 -9.62 -15.63
CA GLN A 997 -23.93 -11.02 -15.42
C GLN A 997 -24.38 -11.34 -13.98
N ASN A 998 -24.30 -10.40 -13.03
CA ASN A 998 -24.66 -10.67 -11.65
C ASN A 998 -26.16 -10.42 -11.38
N PRO A 999 -26.99 -11.48 -11.19
CA PRO A 999 -28.43 -11.32 -11.01
C PRO A 999 -28.80 -10.66 -9.69
N ILE A 1000 -27.92 -10.67 -8.68
CA ILE A 1000 -28.18 -10.09 -7.37
C ILE A 1000 -28.30 -8.56 -7.46
N TYR A 1001 -27.46 -7.90 -8.26
CA TYR A 1001 -27.55 -6.45 -8.44
C TYR A 1001 -28.78 -6.06 -9.25
N SER A 1002 -29.13 -6.86 -10.27
CA SER A 1002 -30.38 -6.68 -11.02
C SER A 1002 -31.62 -6.78 -10.14
N ALA A 1003 -31.61 -7.67 -9.14
CA ALA A 1003 -32.68 -7.80 -8.16
C ALA A 1003 -32.73 -6.61 -7.19
N ALA A 1004 -31.61 -6.22 -6.61
CA ALA A 1004 -31.56 -5.09 -5.67
C ALA A 1004 -31.91 -3.74 -6.34
N LEU A 1005 -31.51 -3.56 -7.61
CA LEU A 1005 -31.92 -2.44 -8.45
C LEU A 1005 -33.45 -2.43 -8.65
N SER A 1006 -34.03 -3.62 -8.88
CA SER A 1006 -35.46 -3.82 -9.05
C SER A 1006 -36.26 -3.55 -7.78
N ASP A 1007 -35.75 -3.99 -6.61
CA ASP A 1007 -36.34 -3.67 -5.31
C ASP A 1007 -36.36 -2.17 -5.07
N SER A 1008 -35.24 -1.48 -5.35
CA SER A 1008 -35.15 -0.01 -5.24
C SER A 1008 -36.22 0.69 -6.09
N GLN A 1009 -36.42 0.22 -7.33
CA GLN A 1009 -37.46 0.76 -8.22
C GLN A 1009 -38.89 0.47 -7.76
N LEU A 1010 -39.15 -0.69 -7.15
CA LEU A 1010 -40.50 -0.98 -6.62
C LEU A 1010 -40.84 -0.08 -5.43
N LEU A 1011 -39.86 0.27 -4.59
CA LEU A 1011 -40.07 1.24 -3.51
C LEU A 1011 -40.44 2.62 -4.09
N GLN A 1012 -39.73 3.08 -5.12
CA GLN A 1012 -40.07 4.30 -5.86
C GLN A 1012 -41.48 4.24 -6.46
N ALA A 1013 -41.85 3.12 -7.09
CA ALA A 1013 -43.18 2.92 -7.67
C ALA A 1013 -44.28 3.01 -6.59
N LYS A 1014 -44.03 2.47 -5.40
CA LYS A 1014 -44.99 2.50 -4.30
C LYS A 1014 -45.17 3.90 -3.71
N VAL A 1015 -44.13 4.75 -3.76
CA VAL A 1015 -44.25 6.17 -3.44
C VAL A 1015 -45.08 6.91 -4.50
N LEU A 1016 -44.85 6.64 -5.79
CA LEU A 1016 -45.64 7.23 -6.88
C LEU A 1016 -47.13 6.82 -6.80
N MET A 1017 -47.44 5.59 -6.40
CA MET A 1017 -48.82 5.17 -6.13
C MET A 1017 -49.45 5.96 -4.99
N ALA A 1018 -48.70 6.25 -3.92
CA ALA A 1018 -49.17 7.08 -2.81
C ALA A 1018 -49.36 8.56 -3.20
N GLU A 1019 -48.72 9.01 -4.30
CA GLU A 1019 -48.90 10.34 -4.90
C GLU A 1019 -49.95 10.37 -6.02
N ASP A 1020 -50.75 9.31 -6.19
CA ASP A 1020 -51.75 9.17 -7.27
C ASP A 1020 -51.16 9.22 -8.70
N LYS A 1021 -49.84 8.97 -8.87
CA LYS A 1021 -49.14 8.92 -10.17
C LYS A 1021 -49.10 7.50 -10.75
N PHE A 1022 -50.28 6.91 -10.93
CA PHE A 1022 -50.44 5.50 -11.31
C PHE A 1022 -49.69 5.08 -12.58
N ASN A 1023 -49.71 5.90 -13.64
CA ASN A 1023 -49.06 5.56 -14.91
C ASN A 1023 -47.53 5.46 -14.80
N GLU A 1024 -46.92 6.36 -14.02
CA GLU A 1024 -45.47 6.36 -13.79
C GLU A 1024 -45.06 5.17 -12.92
N ALA A 1025 -45.84 4.88 -11.87
CA ALA A 1025 -45.62 3.72 -11.02
C ALA A 1025 -45.72 2.39 -11.81
N ILE A 1026 -46.77 2.24 -12.64
CA ILE A 1026 -46.96 1.05 -13.49
C ILE A 1026 -45.78 0.89 -14.47
N ASN A 1027 -45.24 1.99 -15.01
CA ASN A 1027 -44.07 1.94 -15.89
C ASN A 1027 -42.83 1.38 -15.17
N LEU A 1028 -42.55 1.84 -13.94
CA LEU A 1028 -41.46 1.29 -13.14
C LEU A 1028 -41.67 -0.20 -12.83
N CYS A 1029 -42.89 -0.59 -12.46
CA CYS A 1029 -43.23 -1.99 -12.21
C CYS A 1029 -43.04 -2.87 -13.45
N ARG A 1030 -43.39 -2.36 -14.64
CA ARG A 1030 -43.14 -3.07 -15.91
C ARG A 1030 -41.65 -3.23 -16.20
N GLN A 1031 -40.84 -2.19 -16.00
CA GLN A 1031 -39.38 -2.29 -16.16
C GLN A 1031 -38.78 -3.33 -15.22
N THR A 1032 -39.24 -3.39 -13.96
CA THR A 1032 -38.82 -4.41 -13.01
C THR A 1032 -39.24 -5.82 -13.48
N GLN A 1033 -40.48 -5.98 -13.95
CA GLN A 1033 -40.94 -7.25 -14.51
C GLN A 1033 -40.04 -7.69 -15.67
N ASP A 1034 -39.80 -6.82 -16.63
CA ASP A 1034 -38.99 -7.12 -17.82
C ASP A 1034 -37.55 -7.52 -17.45
N ARG A 1035 -36.95 -6.82 -16.47
CA ARG A 1035 -35.60 -7.13 -15.98
C ARG A 1035 -35.52 -8.51 -15.33
N LEU A 1036 -36.51 -8.88 -14.53
CA LEU A 1036 -36.49 -10.11 -13.73
C LEU A 1036 -37.11 -11.33 -14.43
N ALA A 1037 -37.86 -11.15 -15.52
CA ALA A 1037 -38.52 -12.24 -16.22
C ALA A 1037 -37.52 -13.34 -16.63
N VAL A 1038 -36.41 -12.96 -17.28
CA VAL A 1038 -35.36 -13.90 -17.74
C VAL A 1038 -34.67 -14.61 -16.58
N ILE A 1039 -34.44 -13.90 -15.45
CA ILE A 1039 -33.79 -14.48 -14.27
C ILE A 1039 -34.72 -15.51 -13.63
N THR A 1040 -35.99 -15.14 -13.44
CA THR A 1040 -36.98 -15.98 -12.74
C THR A 1040 -37.48 -17.16 -13.56
N GLU A 1041 -37.23 -17.20 -14.87
CA GLU A 1041 -37.46 -18.40 -15.70
C GLU A 1041 -36.65 -19.59 -15.19
N LYS A 1042 -35.38 -19.38 -14.83
CA LYS A 1042 -34.47 -20.42 -14.37
C LYS A 1042 -34.27 -20.42 -12.87
N ASN A 1043 -33.96 -19.26 -12.28
CA ASN A 1043 -33.62 -19.15 -10.87
C ASN A 1043 -34.86 -18.84 -10.03
N LYS A 1044 -35.23 -19.79 -9.17
CA LYS A 1044 -36.42 -19.75 -8.32
C LYS A 1044 -36.13 -19.31 -6.89
N GLU A 1045 -34.97 -18.70 -6.62
CA GLU A 1045 -34.70 -18.16 -5.29
C GLU A 1045 -35.75 -17.11 -4.89
N PRO A 1046 -36.19 -17.11 -3.61
CA PRO A 1046 -37.21 -16.18 -3.12
C PRO A 1046 -36.88 -14.71 -3.37
N ARG A 1047 -35.59 -14.32 -3.29
CA ARG A 1047 -35.15 -12.94 -3.51
C ARG A 1047 -35.51 -12.39 -4.90
N TYR A 1048 -35.61 -13.25 -5.92
CA TYR A 1048 -36.00 -12.86 -7.27
C TYR A 1048 -37.51 -12.98 -7.45
N LEU A 1049 -38.09 -14.09 -6.98
CA LEU A 1049 -39.51 -14.38 -7.13
C LEU A 1049 -40.40 -13.39 -6.38
N ILE A 1050 -40.02 -12.95 -5.19
CA ILE A 1050 -40.79 -11.98 -4.39
C ILE A 1050 -40.87 -10.64 -5.13
N THR A 1051 -39.73 -10.12 -5.59
CA THR A 1051 -39.64 -8.86 -6.34
C THR A 1051 -40.40 -8.94 -7.65
N TYR A 1052 -40.27 -10.05 -8.37
CA TYR A 1052 -41.03 -10.29 -9.60
C TYR A 1052 -42.54 -10.38 -9.36
N ALA A 1053 -42.97 -11.08 -8.30
CA ALA A 1053 -44.38 -11.17 -7.93
C ALA A 1053 -44.97 -9.80 -7.55
N LYS A 1054 -44.23 -8.98 -6.79
CA LYS A 1054 -44.62 -7.60 -6.48
C LYS A 1054 -44.76 -6.73 -7.74
N ALA A 1055 -43.84 -6.89 -8.70
CA ALA A 1055 -43.91 -6.14 -9.96
C ALA A 1055 -45.14 -6.53 -10.81
N LEU A 1056 -45.52 -7.81 -10.82
CA LEU A 1056 -46.76 -8.27 -11.45
C LEU A 1056 -48.01 -7.80 -10.70
N ASP A 1057 -47.99 -7.81 -9.36
CA ASP A 1057 -49.12 -7.41 -8.53
C ASP A 1057 -49.40 -5.91 -8.62
N CYS A 1058 -48.34 -5.09 -8.65
CA CYS A 1058 -48.40 -3.65 -8.92
C CYS A 1058 -49.16 -3.32 -10.22
N GLN A 1059 -49.12 -4.22 -11.21
CA GLN A 1059 -49.80 -4.09 -12.50
C GLN A 1059 -51.18 -4.77 -12.53
N GLY A 1060 -51.59 -5.46 -11.46
CA GLY A 1060 -52.81 -6.28 -11.42
C GLY A 1060 -52.71 -7.61 -12.17
N GLU A 1061 -51.50 -8.02 -12.57
CA GLU A 1061 -51.23 -9.16 -13.44
C GLU A 1061 -50.90 -10.45 -12.65
N LEU A 1062 -50.53 -10.36 -11.37
CA LEU A 1062 -50.09 -11.51 -10.56
C LEU A 1062 -51.10 -12.68 -10.58
N LYS A 1063 -52.42 -12.39 -10.57
CA LYS A 1063 -53.47 -13.42 -10.61
C LYS A 1063 -53.45 -14.28 -11.87
N LYS A 1064 -52.85 -13.81 -12.97
CA LYS A 1064 -52.69 -14.57 -14.21
C LYS A 1064 -51.54 -15.59 -14.13
N HIS A 1065 -50.68 -15.49 -13.11
CA HIS A 1065 -49.54 -16.37 -12.89
C HIS A 1065 -49.81 -17.34 -11.71
N SER A 1066 -50.80 -18.23 -11.87
CA SER A 1066 -51.20 -19.20 -10.83
C SER A 1066 -50.06 -20.07 -10.33
N ASP A 1067 -49.15 -20.45 -11.22
CA ASP A 1067 -48.03 -21.36 -10.91
C ASP A 1067 -47.00 -20.68 -9.99
N LEU A 1068 -46.73 -19.38 -10.21
CA LEU A 1068 -45.88 -18.58 -9.34
C LEU A 1068 -46.49 -18.45 -7.94
N ILE A 1069 -47.79 -18.14 -7.85
CA ILE A 1069 -48.51 -18.05 -6.57
C ILE A 1069 -48.47 -19.40 -5.84
N ALA A 1070 -48.69 -20.51 -6.56
CA ALA A 1070 -48.66 -21.85 -5.99
C ALA A 1070 -47.27 -22.16 -5.42
N MET A 1071 -46.19 -21.85 -6.16
CA MET A 1071 -44.82 -22.05 -5.72
C MET A 1071 -44.46 -21.20 -4.48
N LEU A 1072 -44.85 -19.93 -4.46
CA LEU A 1072 -44.63 -19.05 -3.30
C LEU A 1072 -45.35 -19.58 -2.06
N LYS A 1073 -46.62 -20.01 -2.20
CA LYS A 1073 -47.41 -20.59 -1.12
C LYS A 1073 -46.85 -21.93 -0.64
N GLN A 1074 -46.43 -22.81 -1.55
CA GLN A 1074 -45.86 -24.11 -1.20
C GLN A 1074 -44.60 -23.94 -0.35
N ASN A 1075 -43.77 -22.94 -0.64
CA ASN A 1075 -42.56 -22.62 0.14
C ASN A 1075 -42.84 -21.78 1.41
N GLY A 1076 -44.11 -21.44 1.67
CA GLY A 1076 -44.53 -20.64 2.82
C GLY A 1076 -44.08 -19.18 2.74
N ILE A 1077 -43.74 -18.68 1.55
CA ILE A 1077 -43.24 -17.32 1.36
C ILE A 1077 -44.39 -16.32 1.59
N VAL A 1078 -44.12 -15.27 2.36
CA VAL A 1078 -45.06 -14.17 2.66
C VAL A 1078 -44.60 -12.86 2.04
N ASN A 1079 -45.41 -11.80 2.16
CA ASN A 1079 -45.06 -10.42 1.73
C ASN A 1079 -44.65 -10.29 0.24
N TYR A 1080 -45.25 -11.10 -0.63
CA TYR A 1080 -45.02 -11.08 -2.09
C TYR A 1080 -46.07 -10.26 -2.88
N TYR A 1081 -47.02 -9.64 -2.19
CA TYR A 1081 -47.92 -8.63 -2.76
C TYR A 1081 -47.28 -7.24 -2.67
N PHE A 1082 -47.63 -6.37 -3.61
CA PHE A 1082 -47.01 -5.04 -3.76
C PHE A 1082 -47.44 -4.06 -2.68
#